data_AF-A0A1I3HL33-F1
#
_entry.id   AF-A0A1I3HL33-F1
#
_cell.length_a   1.000
_cell.length_b   1.000
_cell.length_c   1.000
_cell.angle_alpha   90.00
_cell.angle_beta   90.00
_cell.angle_gamma   90.00
#
_symmetry.space_group_name_H-M   'P 1'
#
loop_
_entity.id
_entity.type
_entity.pdbx_description
1 polymer ?
#
loop_
_entity_poly.entity_id
_entity_poly.type
_entity_poly.pdbx_seq_one_letter_code
_entity_poly.pdbx_strand_id
1 'polypeptide(L)'
;MNKFIKRMLGLALSAALFAGMTQDVFAATVINGSYVKGDNENNPLVTQSYGADPGVMVYNDTVYIYTTNDSEEFAGNNENTYGKINQLNCYSSKDLVNWTDHGAFNIAGRNGAAKWANNSWAPTVCWKRINGKDKFFLYFANNASSIGVLTADSPTGPWRDPIGRAFITKSTPNCNVEWLFDPAVLIDSDGTGYLYFGGGVPRGQDAHPRTARVIKLGNDMISTSGTAAMIDAPYLFEDSGINKIGNTYYYSYCSNWNCRDGFRNATIQVMTSRNPMGPFTYQGEIMGNPAQFFNGSGGNNHHQIFEFKGQYYMAYHTHTVETQVVRRNLGYRTTHIDRVNVSNGRISAIKQTLNGVPMNPSVNPYEWVQAETMFTQAGIQVRGNSDGNAWVSDINNGDFTKTKGVKFTKGVSAITATVQSNGNGSIEVREGSQNGTLLGTINISGTNGSFKDFTGNVKNVSGTKDICLVFRGNFAFDRWKATDANGSTVNPEPQPTQPSGQNVNTNSTANIANGWYYLKNTNSQKYLTVEGNKAAAATNVCISTGTGVDGQKWYVENLGNGYISLKSGLGNYMLDVAEGKGDDGVNIQIYNAYAHDPQQFVVKNTKKNGVYTIATKASKEVRYVDVYEHKKADGTNVCQWLYYGNPNQEWIFEPVQNQSQPSNPQPSNPQPSNPEPSNPQPTQPTAESGLTAKATINSWGSGYTANIKVSNNTGKNVNGWTLKLKKSEVKMDSSWNVNVKESGDYYVITPVDWNSSIANGGSVEFGFNGTGNVSNNIYIDVQ
;
A
#
# COMPACT_ATOMS: atom_id res chain seq x y z
N MET A 1 51.57 25.80 -53.64
CA MET A 1 50.37 24.99 -53.95
C MET A 1 50.76 23.51 -53.95
N ASN A 2 49.97 22.55 -53.47
CA ASN A 2 48.82 22.65 -52.56
C ASN A 2 48.76 21.38 -51.69
N LYS A 3 48.12 21.46 -50.53
CA LYS A 3 48.11 20.41 -49.47
C LYS A 3 47.43 19.11 -49.93
N PHE A 4 48.17 18.20 -50.58
CA PHE A 4 47.63 16.88 -50.97
C PHE A 4 48.53 15.66 -50.69
N ILE A 5 49.79 15.86 -50.26
CA ILE A 5 50.72 14.75 -49.95
C ILE A 5 51.53 15.08 -48.69
N LYS A 6 51.03 14.67 -47.50
CA LYS A 6 51.85 14.35 -46.30
C LYS A 6 51.02 13.76 -45.15
N ARG A 7 50.59 12.50 -45.31
CA ARG A 7 50.61 11.43 -44.29
C ARG A 7 50.11 10.14 -44.92
N MET A 8 51.06 9.38 -45.45
CA MET A 8 50.88 8.05 -46.01
C MET A 8 51.63 7.05 -45.11
N LEU A 9 51.14 5.81 -45.05
CA LEU A 9 51.65 4.66 -44.28
C LEU A 9 51.52 4.74 -42.74
N GLY A 10 50.67 3.85 -42.21
CA GLY A 10 50.38 3.68 -40.79
C GLY A 10 49.60 2.40 -40.46
N LEU A 11 49.88 1.31 -41.20
CA LEU A 11 49.54 -0.11 -40.97
C LEU A 11 48.08 -0.60 -40.76
N ALA A 12 47.92 -1.85 -41.22
CA ALA A 12 47.08 -2.93 -40.70
C ALA A 12 45.56 -2.98 -41.02
N LEU A 13 45.25 -4.03 -41.79
CA LEU A 13 44.06 -4.90 -41.69
C LEU A 13 43.02 -4.53 -40.62
N SER A 14 41.86 -4.07 -41.08
CA SER A 14 40.58 -4.41 -40.47
C SER A 14 39.48 -4.44 -41.53
N ALA A 15 39.38 -5.57 -42.22
CA ALA A 15 38.11 -5.96 -42.83
C ALA A 15 37.16 -6.28 -41.66
N ALA A 16 36.51 -5.25 -41.12
CA ALA A 16 35.51 -5.42 -40.08
C ALA A 16 34.36 -6.21 -40.69
N LEU A 17 34.19 -7.45 -40.23
CA LEU A 17 33.00 -8.23 -40.49
C LEU A 17 31.80 -7.34 -40.12
N PHE A 18 30.94 -7.06 -41.10
CA PHE A 18 29.52 -6.96 -40.80
C PHE A 18 29.07 -8.37 -40.39
N ALA A 19 29.38 -8.73 -39.14
CA ALA A 19 28.64 -9.75 -38.43
C ALA A 19 27.23 -9.19 -38.30
N GLY A 20 26.41 -9.50 -39.31
CA GLY A 20 24.97 -9.44 -39.15
C GLY A 20 24.66 -10.32 -37.95
N MET A 21 24.38 -9.68 -36.81
CA MET A 21 23.65 -10.34 -35.75
C MET A 21 22.29 -10.66 -36.34
N THR A 22 22.18 -11.84 -36.94
CA THR A 22 20.92 -12.58 -36.93
C THR A 22 20.50 -12.58 -35.47
N GLN A 23 19.49 -11.77 -35.13
CA GLN A 23 18.73 -12.07 -33.94
C GLN A 23 18.22 -13.47 -34.17
N ASP A 24 18.74 -14.44 -33.41
CA ASP A 24 18.13 -15.75 -33.31
C ASP A 24 16.77 -15.51 -32.69
N VAL A 25 15.77 -15.35 -33.55
CA VAL A 25 14.36 -15.32 -33.18
C VAL A 25 14.03 -16.74 -32.75
N PHE A 26 14.35 -17.05 -31.49
CA PHE A 26 13.89 -18.26 -30.85
C PHE A 26 12.36 -18.26 -30.93
N ALA A 27 11.83 -19.08 -31.83
CA ALA A 27 10.39 -19.19 -32.00
C ALA A 27 9.74 -19.57 -30.67
N ALA A 28 8.61 -18.92 -30.37
CA ALA A 28 7.78 -19.22 -29.22
C ALA A 28 7.65 -20.74 -29.02
N THR A 29 8.18 -21.26 -27.92
CA THR A 29 8.23 -22.70 -27.70
C THR A 29 6.98 -23.12 -26.96
N VAL A 30 6.15 -23.94 -27.60
CA VAL A 30 4.99 -24.56 -26.94
C VAL A 30 5.44 -25.87 -26.30
N ILE A 31 5.36 -25.95 -24.96
CA ILE A 31 5.72 -27.14 -24.18
C ILE A 31 4.49 -27.53 -23.36
N ASN A 32 4.08 -28.80 -23.44
CA ASN A 32 2.91 -29.34 -22.74
C ASN A 32 1.65 -28.46 -22.91
N GLY A 33 1.44 -27.93 -24.12
CA GLY A 33 0.32 -27.03 -24.45
C GLY A 33 0.46 -25.58 -23.96
N SER A 34 1.50 -25.24 -23.20
CA SER A 34 1.76 -23.88 -22.72
C SER A 34 2.74 -23.12 -23.61
N TYR A 35 2.48 -21.84 -23.87
CA TYR A 35 3.47 -20.94 -24.47
C TYR A 35 4.54 -20.59 -23.43
N VAL A 36 5.78 -20.99 -23.70
CA VAL A 36 6.97 -20.55 -22.95
C VAL A 36 7.53 -19.30 -23.61
N LYS A 37 7.57 -18.19 -22.87
CA LYS A 37 8.16 -16.93 -23.33
C LYS A 37 9.66 -17.05 -23.51
N GLY A 38 10.19 -16.49 -24.59
CA GLY A 38 11.63 -16.32 -24.80
C GLY A 38 12.24 -15.38 -23.76
N ASP A 39 13.54 -15.47 -23.50
CA ASP A 39 14.19 -14.69 -22.42
C ASP A 39 14.18 -13.16 -22.67
N ASN A 40 13.95 -12.73 -23.90
CA ASN A 40 13.73 -11.34 -24.30
C ASN A 40 12.24 -10.94 -24.32
N GLU A 41 11.30 -11.87 -24.11
CA GLU A 41 9.85 -11.65 -24.23
C GLU A 41 9.21 -11.37 -22.87
N ASN A 42 9.16 -10.10 -22.43
CA ASN A 42 8.44 -9.76 -21.20
C ASN A 42 6.91 -9.76 -21.38
N ASN A 43 6.42 -9.66 -22.62
CA ASN A 43 5.02 -9.84 -23.00
C ASN A 43 4.76 -11.21 -23.65
N PRO A 44 3.57 -11.81 -23.50
CA PRO A 44 2.47 -11.39 -22.62
C PRO A 44 2.87 -11.45 -21.14
N LEU A 45 2.11 -10.83 -20.24
CA LEU A 45 2.46 -10.81 -18.82
C LEU A 45 2.54 -12.23 -18.24
N VAL A 46 1.54 -13.04 -18.56
CA VAL A 46 1.35 -14.43 -18.13
C VAL A 46 1.01 -15.32 -19.34
N THR A 47 1.19 -16.64 -19.20
CA THR A 47 0.87 -17.62 -20.27
C THR A 47 0.09 -18.85 -19.81
N GLN A 48 -0.15 -19.00 -18.50
CA GLN A 48 -0.95 -20.06 -17.89
C GLN A 48 -2.46 -19.84 -17.97
N SER A 49 -2.89 -18.62 -18.32
CA SER A 49 -4.29 -18.18 -18.33
C SER A 49 -4.53 -17.13 -19.42
N TYR A 50 -5.77 -17.07 -19.90
CA TYR A 50 -6.27 -15.99 -20.75
C TYR A 50 -6.90 -14.91 -19.87
N GLY A 51 -6.50 -13.66 -20.12
CA GLY A 51 -6.81 -12.50 -19.29
C GLY A 51 -6.86 -11.25 -20.15
N ALA A 52 -8.08 -10.75 -20.33
CA ALA A 52 -8.39 -9.62 -21.18
C ALA A 52 -8.70 -8.34 -20.40
N ASP A 53 -8.86 -7.23 -21.12
CA ASP A 53 -9.53 -6.02 -20.62
C ASP A 53 -8.87 -5.47 -19.34
N PRO A 54 -7.58 -5.05 -19.41
CA PRO A 54 -6.73 -4.91 -18.24
C PRO A 54 -7.00 -3.66 -17.40
N GLY A 55 -7.65 -3.84 -16.25
CA GLY A 55 -7.80 -2.82 -15.20
C GLY A 55 -6.57 -2.72 -14.31
N VAL A 56 -5.89 -1.58 -14.30
CA VAL A 56 -4.61 -1.41 -13.59
C VAL A 56 -4.73 -0.51 -12.36
N MET A 57 -4.12 -0.93 -11.25
CA MET A 57 -3.94 -0.12 -10.04
C MET A 57 -2.49 -0.18 -9.57
N VAL A 58 -1.95 0.96 -9.14
CA VAL A 58 -0.64 1.03 -8.48
C VAL A 58 -0.82 1.33 -6.99
N TYR A 59 -0.26 0.48 -6.14
CA TYR A 59 -0.31 0.57 -4.68
C TYR A 59 0.98 0.01 -4.08
N ASN A 60 1.61 0.75 -3.15
CA ASN A 60 2.83 0.37 -2.43
C ASN A 60 3.91 -0.30 -3.32
N ASP A 61 4.43 0.45 -4.29
CA ASP A 61 5.45 0.02 -5.27
C ASP A 61 5.13 -1.26 -6.07
N THR A 62 3.84 -1.61 -6.13
CA THR A 62 3.34 -2.81 -6.81
C THR A 62 2.25 -2.41 -7.80
N VAL A 63 2.38 -2.90 -9.03
CA VAL A 63 1.35 -2.81 -10.07
C VAL A 63 0.46 -4.04 -9.93
N TYR A 64 -0.85 -3.83 -9.81
CA TYR A 64 -1.89 -4.85 -9.82
C TYR A 64 -2.69 -4.73 -11.12
N ILE A 65 -2.94 -5.84 -11.79
CA ILE A 65 -3.69 -5.89 -13.06
C ILE A 65 -4.81 -6.91 -12.93
N TYR A 66 -6.02 -6.41 -13.06
CA TYR A 66 -7.26 -7.16 -13.09
C TYR A 66 -7.64 -7.42 -14.54
N THR A 67 -8.10 -8.63 -14.85
CA THR A 67 -8.48 -8.99 -16.21
C THR A 67 -9.76 -9.81 -16.24
N THR A 68 -10.59 -9.60 -17.27
CA THR A 68 -11.70 -10.49 -17.60
C THR A 68 -11.17 -11.89 -17.87
N ASN A 69 -11.73 -12.88 -17.15
CA ASN A 69 -11.22 -14.25 -17.15
C ASN A 69 -11.69 -15.04 -18.39
N ASP A 70 -11.12 -14.72 -19.56
CA ASP A 70 -11.35 -15.42 -20.82
C ASP A 70 -11.13 -16.96 -20.70
N SER A 71 -10.32 -17.43 -19.73
CA SER A 71 -10.16 -18.87 -19.47
C SER A 71 -11.45 -19.59 -19.03
N GLU A 72 -12.47 -18.90 -18.49
CA GLU A 72 -13.73 -19.55 -18.06
C GLU A 72 -14.48 -20.23 -19.22
N GLU A 73 -14.36 -19.70 -20.43
CA GLU A 73 -14.98 -20.28 -21.62
C GLU A 73 -14.05 -21.20 -22.41
N PHE A 74 -12.77 -21.29 -22.03
CA PHE A 74 -11.76 -22.08 -22.73
C PHE A 74 -11.98 -23.60 -22.52
N ALA A 75 -12.92 -24.14 -23.29
CA ALA A 75 -13.26 -25.56 -23.32
C ALA A 75 -12.98 -26.13 -24.72
N GLY A 76 -11.70 -26.45 -24.98
CA GLY A 76 -11.24 -26.93 -26.29
C GLY A 76 -11.08 -25.78 -27.31
N ASN A 77 -11.50 -26.02 -28.56
CA ASN A 77 -11.29 -25.09 -29.68
C ASN A 77 -12.59 -24.37 -30.12
N ASN A 78 -13.42 -23.98 -29.15
CA ASN A 78 -14.65 -23.22 -29.35
C ASN A 78 -14.39 -21.71 -29.30
N GLU A 79 -15.18 -20.90 -30.00
CA GLU A 79 -15.10 -19.44 -29.92
C GLU A 79 -15.49 -18.93 -28.53
N ASN A 80 -14.78 -17.93 -28.02
CA ASN A 80 -15.08 -17.23 -26.78
C ASN A 80 -16.34 -16.38 -26.98
N THR A 81 -17.39 -16.66 -26.22
CA THR A 81 -18.67 -15.92 -26.33
C THR A 81 -18.84 -14.85 -25.27
N TYR A 82 -17.91 -14.78 -24.31
CA TYR A 82 -17.86 -13.89 -23.13
C TYR A 82 -19.05 -14.01 -22.15
N GLY A 83 -20.19 -14.55 -22.59
CA GLY A 83 -21.49 -14.57 -21.90
C GLY A 83 -21.53 -15.35 -20.59
N LYS A 84 -20.54 -16.20 -20.29
CA LYS A 84 -20.42 -16.96 -19.03
C LYS A 84 -19.39 -16.38 -18.07
N ILE A 85 -18.52 -15.47 -18.53
CA ILE A 85 -17.41 -14.95 -17.71
C ILE A 85 -17.97 -14.13 -16.55
N ASN A 86 -17.73 -14.62 -15.33
CA ASN A 86 -18.23 -14.12 -14.05
C ASN A 86 -17.11 -13.96 -12.99
N GLN A 87 -15.88 -14.30 -13.36
CA GLN A 87 -14.66 -14.13 -12.59
C GLN A 87 -13.73 -13.09 -13.22
N LEU A 88 -12.78 -12.62 -12.43
CA LEU A 88 -11.64 -11.83 -12.86
C LEU A 88 -10.34 -12.46 -12.37
N ASN A 89 -9.29 -12.49 -13.20
CA ASN A 89 -7.95 -12.82 -12.71
C ASN A 89 -7.28 -11.57 -12.14
N CYS A 90 -6.38 -11.74 -11.17
CA CYS A 90 -5.55 -10.66 -10.64
C CYS A 90 -4.07 -11.06 -10.68
N TYR A 91 -3.24 -10.23 -11.31
CA TYR A 91 -1.79 -10.39 -11.35
C TYR A 91 -1.12 -9.20 -10.66
N SER A 92 0.05 -9.39 -10.07
CA SER A 92 0.83 -8.26 -9.55
C SER A 92 2.33 -8.35 -9.83
N SER A 93 2.99 -7.21 -10.00
CA SER A 93 4.45 -7.16 -10.14
C SER A 93 5.06 -5.89 -9.54
N LYS A 94 6.30 -6.02 -9.05
CA LYS A 94 7.17 -4.91 -8.63
C LYS A 94 8.21 -4.55 -9.68
N ASP A 95 8.40 -5.37 -10.71
CA ASP A 95 9.44 -5.24 -11.74
C ASP A 95 8.92 -5.37 -13.18
N LEU A 96 7.60 -5.53 -13.39
CA LEU A 96 6.92 -5.73 -14.67
C LEU A 96 7.41 -6.95 -15.49
N VAL A 97 8.23 -7.83 -14.91
CA VAL A 97 8.84 -9.00 -15.58
C VAL A 97 8.41 -10.30 -14.90
N ASN A 98 8.54 -10.38 -13.58
CA ASN A 98 8.00 -11.47 -12.78
C ASN A 98 6.60 -11.07 -12.28
N TRP A 99 5.60 -11.88 -12.57
CA TRP A 99 4.22 -11.65 -12.16
C TRP A 99 3.80 -12.70 -11.14
N THR A 100 3.28 -12.25 -9.99
CA THR A 100 2.54 -13.07 -9.03
C THR A 100 1.10 -13.19 -9.52
N ASP A 101 0.64 -14.41 -9.75
CA ASP A 101 -0.74 -14.71 -10.12
C ASP A 101 -1.58 -15.00 -8.86
N HIS A 102 -2.55 -14.13 -8.53
CA HIS A 102 -3.42 -14.28 -7.36
C HIS A 102 -4.62 -15.20 -7.65
N GLY A 103 -4.69 -15.77 -8.85
CA GLY A 103 -5.76 -16.63 -9.33
C GLY A 103 -7.02 -15.87 -9.73
N ALA A 104 -8.08 -16.64 -10.00
CA ALA A 104 -9.40 -16.13 -10.36
C ALA A 104 -10.25 -15.81 -9.13
N PHE A 105 -10.82 -14.60 -9.09
CA PHE A 105 -11.74 -14.15 -8.06
C PHE A 105 -13.19 -14.30 -8.51
N ASN A 106 -14.05 -14.86 -7.66
CA ASN A 106 -15.49 -14.97 -7.92
C ASN A 106 -16.16 -13.58 -7.73
N ILE A 107 -16.49 -12.91 -8.84
CA ILE A 107 -17.03 -11.55 -8.82
C ILE A 107 -18.55 -11.58 -8.93
N ALA A 108 -19.09 -12.23 -9.96
CA ALA A 108 -20.52 -12.31 -10.25
C ALA A 108 -21.10 -13.71 -9.99
N GLY A 109 -22.42 -13.85 -10.12
CA GLY A 109 -23.12 -15.12 -9.98
C GLY A 109 -23.28 -15.62 -8.53
N ARG A 110 -23.85 -16.83 -8.38
CA ARG A 110 -24.25 -17.41 -7.08
C ARG A 110 -23.10 -17.52 -6.06
N ASN A 111 -21.89 -17.75 -6.55
CA ASN A 111 -20.68 -17.94 -5.75
C ASN A 111 -19.80 -16.67 -5.68
N GLY A 112 -20.16 -15.62 -6.40
CA GLY A 112 -19.46 -14.34 -6.42
C GLY A 112 -19.91 -13.37 -5.33
N ALA A 113 -19.18 -12.27 -5.20
CA ALA A 113 -19.52 -11.17 -4.30
C ALA A 113 -20.82 -10.48 -4.72
N ALA A 114 -21.00 -10.18 -6.01
CA ALA A 114 -22.18 -9.56 -6.59
C ALA A 114 -23.18 -10.61 -7.12
N LYS A 115 -24.00 -11.15 -6.21
CA LYS A 115 -24.97 -12.23 -6.51
C LYS A 115 -26.07 -11.87 -7.51
N TRP A 116 -26.27 -10.58 -7.80
CA TRP A 116 -27.24 -10.07 -8.76
C TRP A 116 -26.69 -9.98 -10.20
N ALA A 117 -25.37 -10.02 -10.36
CA ALA A 117 -24.72 -9.97 -11.66
C ALA A 117 -24.56 -11.38 -12.23
N ASN A 118 -24.61 -11.50 -13.55
CA ASN A 118 -24.28 -12.73 -14.29
C ASN A 118 -22.85 -12.69 -14.85
N ASN A 119 -22.32 -11.49 -15.10
CA ASN A 119 -21.01 -11.29 -15.74
C ASN A 119 -20.13 -10.29 -14.99
N SER A 120 -18.82 -10.38 -15.23
CA SER A 120 -17.82 -9.41 -14.77
C SER A 120 -16.79 -9.09 -15.86
N TRP A 121 -17.17 -8.23 -16.79
CA TRP A 121 -16.31 -7.78 -17.89
C TRP A 121 -15.61 -6.47 -17.56
N ALA A 122 -14.53 -6.16 -18.27
CA ALA A 122 -13.83 -4.87 -18.30
C ALA A 122 -13.65 -4.23 -16.90
N PRO A 123 -12.84 -4.85 -16.02
CA PRO A 123 -12.62 -4.31 -14.70
C PRO A 123 -11.85 -2.98 -14.74
N THR A 124 -12.18 -2.09 -13.80
CA THR A 124 -11.28 -1.01 -13.40
C THR A 124 -11.19 -0.98 -11.88
N VAL A 125 -10.00 -0.67 -11.36
CA VAL A 125 -9.68 -0.80 -9.94
C VAL A 125 -8.94 0.44 -9.45
N CYS A 126 -9.30 0.92 -8.27
CA CYS A 126 -8.60 2.02 -7.61
C CYS A 126 -8.59 1.85 -6.08
N TRP A 127 -7.80 2.67 -5.41
CA TRP A 127 -7.81 2.77 -3.96
C TRP A 127 -7.95 4.22 -3.51
N LYS A 128 -8.61 4.44 -2.39
CA LYS A 128 -8.77 5.76 -1.77
C LYS A 128 -8.66 5.65 -0.26
N ARG A 129 -7.97 6.60 0.38
CA ARG A 129 -7.96 6.73 1.83
C ARG A 129 -9.27 7.34 2.32
N ILE A 130 -10.05 6.58 3.08
CA ILE A 130 -11.33 6.98 3.67
C ILE A 130 -11.26 6.75 5.18
N ASN A 131 -11.55 7.79 5.97
CA ASN A 131 -11.49 7.75 7.43
C ASN A 131 -10.14 7.20 7.98
N GLY A 132 -9.04 7.61 7.34
CA GLY A 132 -7.68 7.18 7.70
C GLY A 132 -7.32 5.74 7.32
N LYS A 133 -8.15 5.03 6.54
CA LYS A 133 -7.86 3.66 6.05
C LYS A 133 -7.88 3.61 4.54
N ASP A 134 -6.95 2.87 3.95
CA ASP A 134 -6.94 2.63 2.51
C ASP A 134 -8.06 1.63 2.18
N LYS A 135 -8.92 2.00 1.23
CA LYS A 135 -10.05 1.21 0.75
C LYS A 135 -9.91 0.99 -0.75
N PHE A 136 -10.19 -0.23 -1.19
CA PHE A 136 -10.05 -0.66 -2.59
C PHE A 136 -11.43 -0.78 -3.22
N PHE A 137 -11.55 -0.35 -4.46
CA PHE A 137 -12.80 -0.32 -5.23
C PHE A 137 -12.56 -0.99 -6.57
N LEU A 138 -13.38 -1.99 -6.90
CA LEU A 138 -13.36 -2.69 -8.18
C LEU A 138 -14.71 -2.48 -8.85
N TYR A 139 -14.71 -1.83 -10.00
CA TYR A 139 -15.88 -1.67 -10.85
C TYR A 139 -15.80 -2.68 -11.98
N PHE A 140 -16.94 -3.21 -12.41
CA PHE A 140 -17.02 -4.21 -13.47
C PHE A 140 -18.34 -4.05 -14.24
N ALA A 141 -18.34 -4.42 -15.51
CA ALA A 141 -19.56 -4.48 -16.32
C ALA A 141 -20.27 -5.84 -16.15
N ASN A 142 -21.54 -5.80 -15.76
CA ASN A 142 -22.44 -6.94 -15.83
C ASN A 142 -23.06 -6.96 -17.23
N ASN A 143 -22.29 -7.48 -18.19
CA ASN A 143 -22.49 -7.35 -19.64
C ASN A 143 -22.72 -5.88 -20.07
N ALA A 144 -23.23 -5.65 -21.28
CA ALA A 144 -23.51 -4.32 -21.83
C ALA A 144 -24.69 -3.56 -21.17
N SER A 145 -25.15 -3.97 -19.97
CA SER A 145 -26.40 -3.48 -19.37
C SER A 145 -26.24 -2.60 -18.12
N SER A 146 -25.16 -2.79 -17.35
CA SER A 146 -24.99 -2.21 -16.01
C SER A 146 -23.58 -2.34 -15.49
N ILE A 147 -23.19 -1.46 -14.57
CA ILE A 147 -21.88 -1.50 -13.88
C ILE A 147 -22.12 -1.79 -12.40
N GLY A 148 -21.35 -2.72 -11.83
CA GLY A 148 -21.27 -2.98 -10.39
C GLY A 148 -20.06 -2.30 -9.75
N VAL A 149 -20.04 -2.24 -8.42
CA VAL A 149 -18.85 -1.86 -7.63
C VAL A 149 -18.72 -2.79 -6.43
N LEU A 150 -17.50 -3.26 -6.18
CA LEU A 150 -17.12 -4.03 -4.99
C LEU A 150 -16.10 -3.25 -4.17
N THR A 151 -16.04 -3.55 -2.87
CA THR A 151 -15.06 -2.99 -1.94
C THR A 151 -14.18 -4.07 -1.31
N ALA A 152 -12.95 -3.70 -0.94
CA ALA A 152 -12.03 -4.53 -0.17
C ALA A 152 -11.13 -3.67 0.74
N ASP A 153 -10.48 -4.34 1.70
CA ASP A 153 -9.45 -3.79 2.60
C ASP A 153 -8.01 -4.14 2.17
N SER A 154 -7.85 -4.85 1.05
CA SER A 154 -6.57 -5.19 0.43
C SER A 154 -6.67 -5.11 -1.09
N PRO A 155 -5.55 -4.85 -1.81
CA PRO A 155 -5.50 -4.79 -3.26
C PRO A 155 -5.75 -6.13 -3.97
N THR A 156 -5.98 -7.22 -3.23
CA THR A 156 -6.34 -8.56 -3.76
C THR A 156 -7.67 -9.08 -3.20
N GLY A 157 -8.47 -8.22 -2.55
CA GLY A 157 -9.71 -8.63 -1.89
C GLY A 157 -9.50 -8.98 -0.41
N PRO A 158 -10.36 -9.82 0.21
CA PRO A 158 -11.51 -10.48 -0.41
C PRO A 158 -12.65 -9.49 -0.68
N TRP A 159 -13.18 -9.51 -1.91
CA TRP A 159 -14.15 -8.52 -2.38
C TRP A 159 -15.55 -8.66 -1.76
N ARG A 160 -16.24 -7.54 -1.57
CA ARG A 160 -17.59 -7.45 -0.99
C ARG A 160 -18.46 -6.49 -1.80
N ASP A 161 -19.70 -6.88 -2.10
CA ASP A 161 -20.70 -5.99 -2.67
C ASP A 161 -21.31 -5.12 -1.55
N PRO A 162 -21.12 -3.79 -1.55
CA PRO A 162 -21.67 -2.90 -0.53
C PRO A 162 -23.08 -2.37 -0.87
N ILE A 163 -23.60 -2.63 -2.08
CA ILE A 163 -24.87 -2.08 -2.58
C ILE A 163 -25.94 -3.17 -2.73
N GLY A 164 -25.54 -4.40 -3.07
CA GLY A 164 -26.43 -5.54 -3.31
C GLY A 164 -27.20 -5.48 -4.64
N ARG A 165 -26.83 -4.56 -5.54
CA ARG A 165 -27.43 -4.34 -6.87
C ARG A 165 -26.45 -3.57 -7.77
N ALA A 166 -26.80 -3.45 -9.05
CA ALA A 166 -26.11 -2.57 -9.99
C ALA A 166 -25.93 -1.15 -9.44
N PHE A 167 -24.73 -0.60 -9.65
CA PHE A 167 -24.31 0.73 -9.24
C PHE A 167 -24.74 1.79 -10.27
N ILE A 168 -24.37 1.58 -11.55
CA ILE A 168 -24.83 2.39 -12.67
C ILE A 168 -25.78 1.55 -13.54
N THR A 169 -26.92 2.13 -13.91
CA THR A 169 -27.95 1.53 -14.76
C THR A 169 -28.40 2.51 -15.84
N LYS A 170 -29.18 2.05 -16.82
CA LYS A 170 -29.81 2.94 -17.81
C LYS A 170 -30.82 3.94 -17.19
N SER A 171 -31.20 3.77 -15.91
CA SER A 171 -32.02 4.73 -15.14
C SER A 171 -31.20 5.72 -14.30
N THR A 172 -29.88 5.56 -14.17
CA THR A 172 -29.00 6.59 -13.62
C THR A 172 -29.09 7.85 -14.53
N PRO A 173 -29.13 9.08 -13.98
CA PRO A 173 -29.37 10.28 -14.78
C PRO A 173 -28.39 10.47 -15.95
N ASN A 174 -28.95 10.52 -17.17
CA ASN A 174 -28.26 10.57 -18.47
C ASN A 174 -27.43 9.31 -18.83
N CYS A 175 -27.68 8.15 -18.23
CA CYS A 175 -26.94 6.90 -18.51
C CYS A 175 -27.67 5.91 -19.44
N ASN A 176 -28.78 6.29 -20.07
CA ASN A 176 -29.45 5.47 -21.09
C ASN A 176 -28.68 5.53 -22.41
N VAL A 177 -27.64 4.70 -22.53
CA VAL A 177 -26.74 4.57 -23.69
C VAL A 177 -26.92 3.21 -24.38
N GLU A 178 -26.31 3.02 -25.55
CA GLU A 178 -26.40 1.76 -26.33
C GLU A 178 -25.85 0.58 -25.50
N TRP A 179 -24.56 0.58 -25.22
CA TRP A 179 -23.89 -0.34 -24.30
C TRP A 179 -23.45 0.41 -23.04
N LEU A 180 -23.82 -0.10 -21.87
CA LEU A 180 -23.50 0.44 -20.55
C LEU A 180 -22.50 -0.49 -19.85
N PHE A 181 -21.24 -0.37 -20.25
CA PHE A 181 -20.11 -1.20 -19.83
C PHE A 181 -18.79 -0.41 -19.80
N ASP A 182 -17.66 -1.12 -19.77
CA ASP A 182 -16.28 -0.61 -19.86
C ASP A 182 -16.02 0.59 -18.93
N PRO A 183 -16.15 0.38 -17.61
CA PRO A 183 -15.84 1.41 -16.63
C PRO A 183 -14.34 1.73 -16.60
N ALA A 184 -13.99 3.01 -16.53
CA ALA A 184 -12.69 3.48 -16.03
C ALA A 184 -12.87 4.53 -14.95
N VAL A 185 -12.04 4.47 -13.91
CA VAL A 185 -12.13 5.36 -12.74
C VAL A 185 -10.92 6.28 -12.64
N LEU A 186 -11.18 7.57 -12.41
CA LEU A 186 -10.17 8.54 -12.01
C LEU A 186 -10.43 8.97 -10.56
N ILE A 187 -9.40 8.95 -9.73
CA ILE A 187 -9.35 9.75 -8.51
C ILE A 187 -8.48 10.96 -8.82
N ASP A 188 -9.08 12.14 -8.80
CA ASP A 188 -8.42 13.40 -9.09
C ASP A 188 -7.57 13.87 -7.89
N SER A 189 -6.67 14.83 -8.10
CA SER A 189 -5.71 15.31 -7.10
C SER A 189 -6.34 16.00 -5.89
N ASP A 190 -7.63 16.36 -5.96
CA ASP A 190 -8.43 16.86 -4.83
C ASP A 190 -9.14 15.72 -4.04
N GLY A 191 -8.97 14.47 -4.47
CA GLY A 191 -9.66 13.29 -3.94
C GLY A 191 -11.05 13.03 -4.53
N THR A 192 -11.54 13.84 -5.48
CA THR A 192 -12.81 13.60 -6.16
C THR A 192 -12.71 12.39 -7.08
N GLY A 193 -13.66 11.46 -6.98
CA GLY A 193 -13.79 10.34 -7.91
C GLY A 193 -14.63 10.69 -9.14
N TYR A 194 -14.27 10.15 -10.30
CA TYR A 194 -15.04 10.20 -11.54
C TYR A 194 -15.05 8.82 -12.20
N LEU A 195 -16.20 8.37 -12.68
CA LEU A 195 -16.36 7.12 -13.40
C LEU A 195 -16.78 7.40 -14.85
N TYR A 196 -16.00 6.89 -15.79
CA TYR A 196 -16.19 6.98 -17.23
C TYR A 196 -16.66 5.63 -17.73
N PHE A 197 -17.58 5.59 -18.69
CA PHE A 197 -18.16 4.35 -19.17
C PHE A 197 -18.98 4.55 -20.45
N GLY A 198 -19.42 3.43 -21.02
CA GLY A 198 -20.37 3.37 -22.10
C GLY A 198 -19.72 3.24 -23.46
N GLY A 199 -20.55 2.90 -24.44
CA GLY A 199 -20.12 2.58 -25.79
C GLY A 199 -21.26 2.04 -26.63
N GLY A 200 -20.93 1.29 -27.67
CA GLY A 200 -21.84 0.86 -28.72
C GLY A 200 -22.15 1.98 -29.72
N VAL A 201 -22.54 1.58 -30.93
CA VAL A 201 -22.84 2.47 -32.05
C VAL A 201 -24.32 2.40 -32.38
N PRO A 202 -25.12 3.43 -32.02
CA PRO A 202 -26.49 3.55 -32.49
C PRO A 202 -26.52 3.58 -34.03
N ARG A 203 -27.50 2.90 -34.63
CA ARG A 203 -27.58 2.72 -36.10
C ARG A 203 -27.45 4.05 -36.86
N GLY A 204 -26.42 4.16 -37.69
CA GLY A 204 -26.15 5.33 -38.54
C GLY A 204 -25.47 6.51 -37.83
N GLN A 205 -24.98 6.32 -36.60
CA GLN A 205 -24.25 7.34 -35.83
C GLN A 205 -22.75 7.00 -35.72
N ASP A 206 -22.20 6.24 -36.66
CA ASP A 206 -20.83 5.71 -36.63
C ASP A 206 -19.76 6.77 -36.34
N ALA A 207 -19.88 7.98 -36.92
CA ALA A 207 -18.92 9.06 -36.70
C ALA A 207 -19.06 9.76 -35.33
N HIS A 208 -20.26 9.82 -34.76
CA HIS A 208 -20.56 10.47 -33.48
C HIS A 208 -21.59 9.67 -32.67
N PRO A 209 -21.21 8.52 -32.08
CA PRO A 209 -22.15 7.65 -31.36
C PRO A 209 -22.73 8.30 -30.10
N ARG A 210 -21.99 9.22 -29.47
CA ARG A 210 -22.39 9.95 -28.25
C ARG A 210 -22.84 9.05 -27.11
N THR A 211 -22.24 7.86 -27.01
CA THR A 211 -22.54 6.83 -26.01
C THR A 211 -21.61 6.83 -24.80
N ALA A 212 -20.44 7.50 -24.88
CA ALA A 212 -19.57 7.69 -23.72
C ALA A 212 -20.18 8.66 -22.68
N ARG A 213 -19.95 8.36 -21.41
CA ARG A 213 -20.41 9.12 -20.25
C ARG A 213 -19.30 9.26 -19.22
N VAL A 214 -19.39 10.33 -18.45
CA VAL A 214 -18.63 10.53 -17.20
C VAL A 214 -19.57 11.00 -16.10
N ILE A 215 -19.52 10.39 -14.93
CA ILE A 215 -20.28 10.81 -13.74
C ILE A 215 -19.33 11.06 -12.57
N LYS A 216 -19.65 12.07 -11.76
CA LYS A 216 -18.92 12.34 -10.51
C LYS A 216 -19.36 11.32 -9.45
N LEU A 217 -18.39 10.76 -8.75
CA LEU A 217 -18.61 9.86 -7.60
C LEU A 217 -18.73 10.66 -6.31
N GLY A 218 -19.43 10.10 -5.33
CA GLY A 218 -19.38 10.57 -3.95
C GLY A 218 -18.03 10.27 -3.29
N ASN A 219 -17.80 10.85 -2.11
CA ASN A 219 -16.53 10.67 -1.41
C ASN A 219 -16.25 9.22 -0.98
N ASP A 220 -17.31 8.43 -0.82
CA ASP A 220 -17.31 7.00 -0.50
C ASP A 220 -16.97 6.09 -1.69
N MET A 221 -16.89 6.62 -2.91
CA MET A 221 -16.68 5.90 -4.18
C MET A 221 -17.77 4.87 -4.54
N ILE A 222 -18.84 4.76 -3.75
CA ILE A 222 -19.96 3.81 -3.95
C ILE A 222 -21.32 4.52 -4.11
N SER A 223 -21.29 5.84 -4.24
CA SER A 223 -22.41 6.72 -4.59
C SER A 223 -22.05 7.62 -5.78
N THR A 224 -23.04 8.21 -6.43
CA THR A 224 -22.88 9.18 -7.53
C THR A 224 -23.40 10.55 -7.15
N SER A 225 -22.85 11.61 -7.74
CA SER A 225 -23.27 13.00 -7.52
C SER A 225 -23.64 13.67 -8.84
N GLY A 226 -24.85 14.22 -8.91
CA GLY A 226 -25.36 14.92 -10.10
C GLY A 226 -25.73 13.99 -11.26
N THR A 227 -25.61 14.52 -12.47
CA THR A 227 -25.99 13.87 -13.74
C THR A 227 -24.74 13.53 -14.54
N ALA A 228 -24.73 12.40 -15.25
CA ALA A 228 -23.62 12.06 -16.13
C ALA A 228 -23.50 13.08 -17.28
N ALA A 229 -22.28 13.53 -17.59
CA ALA A 229 -21.98 14.32 -18.79
C ALA A 229 -21.72 13.37 -19.98
N MET A 230 -22.10 13.81 -21.18
CA MET A 230 -21.82 13.10 -22.43
C MET A 230 -20.47 13.53 -22.99
N ILE A 231 -19.68 12.57 -23.47
CA ILE A 231 -18.42 12.83 -24.19
C ILE A 231 -18.67 12.53 -25.68
N ASP A 232 -18.55 13.54 -26.53
CA ASP A 232 -18.75 13.39 -27.99
C ASP A 232 -17.44 12.89 -28.65
N ALA A 233 -17.10 11.64 -28.33
CA ALA A 233 -15.91 10.96 -28.83
C ALA A 233 -16.13 10.47 -30.27
N PRO A 234 -15.34 10.97 -31.26
CA PRO A 234 -15.55 10.62 -32.66
C PRO A 234 -15.21 9.16 -32.93
N TYR A 235 -16.09 8.44 -33.64
CA TYR A 235 -15.97 7.01 -33.91
C TYR A 235 -15.83 6.11 -32.68
N LEU A 236 -16.38 6.49 -31.52
CA LEU A 236 -16.40 5.66 -30.31
C LEU A 236 -16.92 4.23 -30.56
N PHE A 237 -16.34 3.25 -29.87
CA PHE A 237 -16.88 1.90 -29.73
C PHE A 237 -17.03 1.50 -28.27
N GLU A 238 -15.92 1.43 -27.54
CA GLU A 238 -15.82 0.84 -26.19
C GLU A 238 -14.53 1.29 -25.48
N ASP A 239 -14.12 0.61 -24.40
CA ASP A 239 -12.81 0.78 -23.75
C ASP A 239 -12.54 2.21 -23.28
N SER A 240 -13.43 2.77 -22.46
CA SER A 240 -13.19 4.08 -21.86
C SER A 240 -11.92 4.04 -20.99
N GLY A 241 -10.98 4.96 -21.22
CA GLY A 241 -9.77 5.16 -20.42
C GLY A 241 -9.67 6.60 -19.94
N ILE A 242 -9.08 6.83 -18.76
CA ILE A 242 -8.88 8.17 -18.22
C ILE A 242 -7.56 8.30 -17.45
N ASN A 243 -6.80 9.35 -17.77
CA ASN A 243 -5.57 9.69 -17.06
C ASN A 243 -5.46 11.19 -16.82
N LYS A 244 -4.94 11.59 -15.66
CA LYS A 244 -4.49 12.96 -15.42
C LYS A 244 -2.96 12.99 -15.51
N ILE A 245 -2.42 13.80 -16.42
CA ILE A 245 -0.97 14.02 -16.54
C ILE A 245 -0.72 15.52 -16.44
N GLY A 246 -0.11 15.95 -15.33
CA GLY A 246 -0.07 17.34 -14.93
C GLY A 246 -1.49 17.93 -14.79
N ASN A 247 -1.74 19.06 -15.46
CA ASN A 247 -3.03 19.75 -15.45
C ASN A 247 -3.93 19.39 -16.66
N THR A 248 -3.70 18.26 -17.32
CA THR A 248 -4.48 17.80 -18.47
C THR A 248 -5.10 16.43 -18.16
N TYR A 249 -6.40 16.30 -18.45
CA TYR A 249 -7.12 15.03 -18.44
C TYR A 249 -7.11 14.45 -19.85
N TYR A 250 -6.73 13.19 -20.02
CA TYR A 250 -6.68 12.45 -21.27
C TYR A 250 -7.75 11.38 -21.21
N TYR A 251 -8.83 11.55 -21.95
CA TYR A 251 -9.85 10.51 -22.16
C TYR A 251 -9.48 9.73 -23.42
N SER A 252 -9.24 8.43 -23.27
CA SER A 252 -8.93 7.52 -24.36
C SER A 252 -10.05 6.51 -24.57
N TYR A 253 -10.15 5.95 -25.78
CA TYR A 253 -11.21 5.01 -26.14
C TYR A 253 -10.85 4.18 -27.37
N CYS A 254 -11.48 3.02 -27.55
CA CYS A 254 -11.36 2.21 -28.76
C CYS A 254 -12.33 2.71 -29.86
N SER A 255 -11.82 2.85 -31.09
CA SER A 255 -12.62 3.26 -32.25
C SER A 255 -13.42 2.11 -32.90
N ASN A 256 -14.55 2.43 -33.51
CA ASN A 256 -15.46 1.43 -34.08
C ASN A 256 -15.01 0.87 -35.44
N TRP A 257 -15.79 -0.07 -35.95
CA TRP A 257 -15.46 -0.87 -37.14
C TRP A 257 -15.87 -0.23 -38.49
N ASN A 258 -16.34 1.01 -38.50
CA ASN A 258 -16.76 1.75 -39.70
C ASN A 258 -16.14 3.16 -39.73
N CYS A 259 -14.87 3.26 -39.33
CA CYS A 259 -14.10 4.50 -39.33
C CYS A 259 -13.87 5.06 -40.76
N ARG A 260 -13.86 6.39 -40.87
CA ARG A 260 -13.55 7.14 -42.12
C ARG A 260 -12.73 8.38 -41.78
N ASP A 261 -12.48 9.23 -42.77
CA ASP A 261 -11.92 10.58 -42.60
C ASP A 261 -10.61 10.63 -41.78
N GLY A 262 -9.76 9.61 -41.97
CA GLY A 262 -8.45 9.47 -41.32
C GLY A 262 -8.44 8.60 -40.05
N PHE A 263 -9.60 8.22 -39.51
CA PHE A 263 -9.70 7.25 -38.41
C PHE A 263 -9.48 5.81 -38.90
N ARG A 264 -8.95 4.95 -38.02
CA ARG A 264 -8.73 3.51 -38.29
C ARG A 264 -9.59 2.67 -37.34
N ASN A 265 -10.04 1.50 -37.80
CA ASN A 265 -10.91 0.62 -37.02
C ASN A 265 -10.19 -0.02 -35.82
N ALA A 266 -10.87 -0.12 -34.67
CA ALA A 266 -10.39 -0.82 -33.47
C ALA A 266 -8.98 -0.38 -33.03
N THR A 267 -8.76 0.92 -33.00
CA THR A 267 -7.53 1.59 -32.58
C THR A 267 -7.81 2.50 -31.39
N ILE A 268 -6.81 2.69 -30.52
CA ILE A 268 -6.96 3.53 -29.33
C ILE A 268 -6.78 5.00 -29.72
N GLN A 269 -7.82 5.76 -29.49
CA GLN A 269 -7.94 7.19 -29.72
C GLN A 269 -7.76 7.95 -28.40
N VAL A 270 -7.40 9.23 -28.46
CA VAL A 270 -7.31 10.08 -27.26
C VAL A 270 -7.82 11.50 -27.50
N MET A 271 -8.47 12.05 -26.48
CA MET A 271 -8.97 13.42 -26.36
C MET A 271 -8.44 14.05 -25.08
N THR A 272 -8.31 15.37 -25.03
CA THR A 272 -7.84 16.09 -23.83
C THR A 272 -8.81 17.15 -23.33
N SER A 273 -8.83 17.37 -22.01
CA SER A 273 -9.55 18.47 -21.37
C SER A 273 -8.75 19.10 -20.23
N ARG A 274 -9.19 20.29 -19.79
CA ARG A 274 -8.76 20.95 -18.55
C ARG A 274 -9.70 20.67 -17.36
N ASN A 275 -10.84 20.02 -17.59
CA ASN A 275 -11.75 19.56 -16.54
C ASN A 275 -11.99 18.05 -16.71
N PRO A 276 -12.19 17.29 -15.61
CA PRO A 276 -12.44 15.85 -15.71
C PRO A 276 -13.74 15.53 -16.48
N MET A 277 -14.77 16.36 -16.37
CA MET A 277 -16.05 16.15 -17.06
C MET A 277 -16.13 16.84 -18.45
N GLY A 278 -15.00 17.28 -19.00
CA GLY A 278 -14.94 17.92 -20.32
C GLY A 278 -15.22 19.44 -20.34
N PRO A 279 -15.46 20.03 -21.52
CA PRO A 279 -15.46 19.37 -22.84
C PRO A 279 -14.08 18.82 -23.22
N PHE A 280 -14.07 17.73 -23.98
CA PHE A 280 -12.86 17.07 -24.47
C PHE A 280 -12.58 17.44 -25.93
N THR A 281 -11.31 17.54 -26.30
CA THR A 281 -10.84 17.85 -27.67
C THR A 281 -9.93 16.75 -28.17
N TYR A 282 -10.31 16.08 -29.26
CA TYR A 282 -9.55 15.00 -29.88
C TYR A 282 -8.11 15.40 -30.22
N GLN A 283 -7.15 14.49 -29.99
CA GLN A 283 -5.71 14.70 -30.18
C GLN A 283 -5.06 13.71 -31.16
N GLY A 284 -5.70 12.58 -31.48
CA GLY A 284 -5.17 11.58 -32.41
C GLY A 284 -5.29 10.14 -31.92
N GLU A 285 -4.77 9.22 -32.74
CA GLU A 285 -4.60 7.81 -32.41
C GLU A 285 -3.27 7.60 -31.65
N ILE A 286 -3.28 6.72 -30.63
CA ILE A 286 -2.11 6.36 -29.81
C ILE A 286 -1.78 4.87 -29.79
N MET A 287 -2.64 3.98 -30.30
CA MET A 287 -2.27 2.57 -30.51
C MET A 287 -3.10 1.91 -31.62
N GLY A 288 -2.41 1.22 -32.54
CA GLY A 288 -3.07 0.42 -33.59
C GLY A 288 -3.76 -0.84 -33.06
N ASN A 289 -4.57 -1.49 -33.91
CA ASN A 289 -5.18 -2.78 -33.60
C ASN A 289 -4.09 -3.88 -33.46
N PRO A 290 -4.22 -4.89 -32.59
CA PRO A 290 -3.19 -5.91 -32.42
C PRO A 290 -2.83 -6.69 -33.71
N ALA A 291 -3.75 -6.80 -34.68
CA ALA A 291 -3.46 -7.35 -36.01
C ALA A 291 -2.36 -6.60 -36.79
N GLN A 292 -2.11 -5.32 -36.48
CA GLN A 292 -1.02 -4.55 -37.10
C GLN A 292 0.37 -5.04 -36.66
N PHE A 293 0.46 -5.70 -35.49
CA PHE A 293 1.73 -6.06 -34.85
C PHE A 293 1.95 -7.58 -34.76
N PHE A 294 0.88 -8.36 -34.63
CA PHE A 294 0.93 -9.81 -34.46
C PHE A 294 0.00 -10.53 -35.45
N ASN A 295 0.58 -11.41 -36.26
CA ASN A 295 -0.18 -12.17 -37.26
C ASN A 295 -1.26 -13.04 -36.60
N GLY A 296 -2.49 -12.98 -37.11
CA GLY A 296 -3.63 -13.73 -36.58
C GLY A 296 -4.27 -13.15 -35.32
N SER A 297 -3.70 -12.10 -34.69
CA SER A 297 -4.24 -11.48 -33.46
C SER A 297 -5.23 -10.34 -33.71
N GLY A 298 -6.12 -10.48 -34.70
CA GLY A 298 -7.15 -9.46 -34.94
C GLY A 298 -8.31 -9.60 -33.96
N GLY A 299 -8.74 -8.50 -33.34
CA GLY A 299 -9.81 -8.53 -32.36
C GLY A 299 -10.23 -7.13 -31.97
N ASN A 300 -10.96 -7.01 -30.86
CA ASN A 300 -11.13 -5.72 -30.23
C ASN A 300 -9.80 -5.19 -29.67
N ASN A 301 -9.86 -4.02 -29.05
CA ASN A 301 -8.71 -3.36 -28.47
C ASN A 301 -9.19 -2.75 -27.16
N HIS A 302 -8.58 -3.16 -26.04
CA HIS A 302 -8.87 -2.63 -24.72
C HIS A 302 -7.56 -2.31 -24.02
N HIS A 303 -7.47 -1.16 -23.35
CA HIS A 303 -6.24 -0.65 -22.74
C HIS A 303 -6.48 0.02 -21.38
N GLN A 304 -5.39 0.22 -20.64
CA GLN A 304 -5.33 1.25 -19.60
C GLN A 304 -3.91 1.83 -19.51
N ILE A 305 -3.79 3.15 -19.56
CA ILE A 305 -2.52 3.85 -19.27
C ILE A 305 -2.37 3.97 -17.75
N PHE A 306 -1.14 3.81 -17.24
CA PHE A 306 -0.82 4.00 -15.83
C PHE A 306 0.59 4.56 -15.64
N GLU A 307 0.85 5.15 -14.46
CA GLU A 307 2.18 5.58 -14.05
C GLU A 307 2.76 4.59 -13.04
N PHE A 308 4.02 4.19 -13.23
CA PHE A 308 4.75 3.39 -12.25
C PHE A 308 6.21 3.83 -12.21
N LYS A 309 6.74 4.06 -10.99
CA LYS A 309 8.14 4.48 -10.76
C LYS A 309 8.57 5.67 -11.64
N GLY A 310 7.68 6.67 -11.78
CA GLY A 310 7.92 7.90 -12.54
C GLY A 310 7.97 7.73 -14.07
N GLN A 311 7.37 6.65 -14.60
CA GLN A 311 7.29 6.36 -16.04
C GLN A 311 5.85 5.95 -16.40
N TYR A 312 5.42 6.29 -17.62
CA TYR A 312 4.10 5.90 -18.12
C TYR A 312 4.17 4.60 -18.94
N TYR A 313 3.12 3.80 -18.81
CA TYR A 313 2.94 2.51 -19.45
C TYR A 313 1.50 2.37 -19.94
N MET A 314 1.26 1.49 -20.90
CA MET A 314 -0.08 1.07 -21.30
C MET A 314 -0.16 -0.43 -21.17
N ALA A 315 -1.07 -0.93 -20.33
CA ALA A 315 -1.52 -2.31 -20.40
C ALA A 315 -2.57 -2.41 -21.52
N TYR A 316 -2.57 -3.48 -22.29
CA TYR A 316 -3.56 -3.75 -23.34
C TYR A 316 -3.69 -5.25 -23.60
N HIS A 317 -4.81 -5.70 -24.18
CA HIS A 317 -4.97 -7.11 -24.56
C HIS A 317 -4.46 -7.41 -25.98
N THR A 318 -4.11 -8.66 -26.25
CA THR A 318 -3.78 -9.24 -27.57
C THR A 318 -4.27 -10.68 -27.63
N HIS A 319 -4.09 -11.40 -28.74
CA HIS A 319 -4.38 -12.83 -28.83
C HIS A 319 -3.09 -13.68 -28.88
N THR A 320 -1.93 -13.17 -28.40
CA THR A 320 -0.65 -13.82 -28.70
C THR A 320 -0.54 -15.26 -28.17
N VAL A 321 -1.03 -15.55 -26.96
CA VAL A 321 -1.02 -16.94 -26.43
C VAL A 321 -1.86 -17.86 -27.31
N GLU A 322 -3.06 -17.43 -27.67
CA GLU A 322 -3.99 -18.17 -28.53
C GLU A 322 -3.35 -18.45 -29.91
N THR A 323 -2.71 -17.46 -30.53
CA THR A 323 -2.05 -17.65 -31.83
C THR A 323 -0.88 -18.64 -31.79
N GLN A 324 -0.18 -18.79 -30.66
CA GLN A 324 0.89 -19.78 -30.51
C GLN A 324 0.36 -21.18 -30.18
N VAL A 325 -0.57 -21.27 -29.22
CA VAL A 325 -1.08 -22.53 -28.66
C VAL A 325 -2.19 -23.13 -29.53
N VAL A 326 -3.22 -22.35 -29.85
CA VAL A 326 -4.43 -22.79 -30.57
C VAL A 326 -4.29 -22.60 -32.08
N ARG A 327 -3.50 -21.60 -32.52
CA ARG A 327 -3.23 -21.27 -33.94
C ARG A 327 -4.48 -20.94 -34.76
N ARG A 328 -5.54 -20.51 -34.07
CA ARG A 328 -6.80 -19.98 -34.63
C ARG A 328 -7.16 -18.75 -33.82
N ASN A 329 -7.84 -17.81 -34.44
CA ASN A 329 -8.42 -16.68 -33.74
C ASN A 329 -9.82 -17.09 -33.25
N LEU A 330 -9.98 -17.31 -31.95
CA LEU A 330 -11.24 -17.71 -31.31
C LEU A 330 -11.73 -16.68 -30.28
N GLY A 331 -10.95 -15.62 -30.01
CA GLY A 331 -11.31 -14.56 -29.08
C GLY A 331 -10.77 -14.74 -27.65
N TYR A 332 -9.81 -15.64 -27.42
CA TYR A 332 -9.13 -15.75 -26.11
C TYR A 332 -7.93 -14.82 -26.03
N ARG A 333 -8.03 -13.83 -25.14
CA ARG A 333 -7.10 -12.70 -25.10
C ARG A 333 -6.10 -12.81 -23.94
N THR A 334 -4.98 -12.11 -24.05
CA THR A 334 -3.91 -12.07 -23.05
C THR A 334 -3.32 -10.68 -22.96
N THR A 335 -3.09 -10.21 -21.74
CA THR A 335 -2.57 -8.87 -21.47
C THR A 335 -1.07 -8.75 -21.76
N HIS A 336 -0.69 -7.59 -22.30
CA HIS A 336 0.65 -7.09 -22.59
C HIS A 336 0.84 -5.71 -21.93
N ILE A 337 2.08 -5.26 -21.76
CA ILE A 337 2.42 -3.88 -21.39
C ILE A 337 3.58 -3.35 -22.25
N ASP A 338 3.46 -2.14 -22.76
CA ASP A 338 4.56 -1.39 -23.37
C ASP A 338 4.69 0.03 -22.78
N ARG A 339 5.84 0.68 -22.99
CA ARG A 339 6.12 2.04 -22.49
C ARG A 339 5.33 3.10 -23.27
N VAL A 340 4.79 4.07 -22.54
CA VAL A 340 4.14 5.26 -23.10
C VAL A 340 5.07 6.46 -22.97
N ASN A 341 5.41 7.08 -24.10
CA ASN A 341 6.17 8.33 -24.11
C ASN A 341 5.21 9.52 -24.02
N VAL A 342 5.35 10.32 -22.97
CA VAL A 342 4.60 11.58 -22.81
C VAL A 342 5.58 12.74 -22.94
N SER A 343 5.32 13.65 -23.87
CA SER A 343 6.16 14.83 -24.10
C SER A 343 5.31 16.02 -24.55
N ASN A 344 5.62 17.22 -24.06
CA ASN A 344 4.95 18.47 -24.43
C ASN A 344 3.40 18.42 -24.33
N GLY A 345 2.86 17.69 -23.35
CA GLY A 345 1.41 17.52 -23.17
C GLY A 345 0.74 16.62 -24.21
N ARG A 346 1.50 15.74 -24.87
CA ARG A 346 1.00 14.72 -25.81
C ARG A 346 1.52 13.34 -25.46
N ILE A 347 0.67 12.35 -25.69
CA ILE A 347 0.98 10.93 -25.67
C ILE A 347 1.44 10.54 -27.08
N SER A 348 2.64 9.99 -27.23
CA SER A 348 3.09 9.43 -28.50
C SER A 348 2.44 8.08 -28.76
N ALA A 349 2.17 7.77 -30.02
CA ALA A 349 1.68 6.45 -30.40
C ALA A 349 2.68 5.35 -30.01
N ILE A 350 2.17 4.28 -29.40
CA ILE A 350 2.97 3.12 -28.98
C ILE A 350 2.96 2.02 -30.04
N LYS A 351 3.99 1.16 -29.97
CA LYS A 351 4.06 -0.09 -30.72
C LYS A 351 3.87 -1.23 -29.73
N GLN A 352 2.97 -2.16 -30.03
CA GLN A 352 2.84 -3.39 -29.27
C GLN A 352 4.01 -4.33 -29.56
N THR A 353 4.61 -4.94 -28.53
CA THR A 353 5.79 -5.82 -28.69
C THR A 353 5.74 -7.05 -27.79
N LEU A 354 6.40 -8.14 -28.21
CA LEU A 354 6.70 -9.28 -27.31
C LEU A 354 7.81 -8.92 -26.32
N ASN A 355 8.74 -8.02 -26.69
CA ASN A 355 9.81 -7.56 -25.81
C ASN A 355 9.26 -6.91 -24.53
N GLY A 356 8.15 -6.19 -24.64
CA GLY A 356 7.50 -5.47 -23.54
C GLY A 356 8.43 -4.48 -22.84
N VAL A 357 8.14 -4.21 -21.58
CA VAL A 357 8.94 -3.25 -20.79
C VAL A 357 10.30 -3.83 -20.42
N PRO A 358 11.43 -3.19 -20.79
CA PRO A 358 12.73 -3.51 -20.22
C PRO A 358 12.83 -2.92 -18.80
N MET A 359 12.71 -3.80 -17.81
CA MET A 359 13.06 -3.58 -16.41
C MET A 359 14.09 -4.62 -15.95
N ASN A 360 14.85 -4.30 -14.92
CA ASN A 360 15.84 -5.19 -14.32
C ASN A 360 15.20 -5.91 -13.11
N PRO A 361 14.77 -7.18 -13.24
CA PRO A 361 14.16 -7.90 -12.13
C PRO A 361 15.13 -8.09 -10.96
N SER A 362 14.58 -8.10 -9.75
CA SER A 362 15.35 -8.15 -8.51
C SER A 362 14.60 -8.88 -7.39
N VAL A 363 14.40 -10.18 -7.60
CA VAL A 363 13.75 -11.07 -6.61
C VAL A 363 14.74 -11.39 -5.49
N ASN A 364 14.35 -11.14 -4.25
CA ASN A 364 15.11 -11.54 -3.06
C ASN A 364 14.76 -12.99 -2.67
N PRO A 365 15.66 -13.98 -2.86
CA PRO A 365 15.35 -15.37 -2.58
C PRO A 365 15.39 -15.71 -1.08
N TYR A 366 15.89 -14.84 -0.21
CA TYR A 366 16.05 -15.14 1.22
C TYR A 366 14.78 -14.88 2.05
N GLU A 367 13.75 -14.33 1.43
CA GLU A 367 12.38 -14.30 1.95
C GLU A 367 11.54 -15.32 1.17
N TRP A 368 10.31 -15.59 1.61
CA TRP A 368 9.39 -16.44 0.84
C TRP A 368 8.99 -15.78 -0.49
N VAL A 369 9.30 -16.44 -1.59
CA VAL A 369 8.82 -16.12 -2.94
C VAL A 369 7.67 -17.08 -3.25
N GLN A 370 6.50 -16.58 -3.65
CA GLN A 370 5.39 -17.45 -4.04
C GLN A 370 5.74 -18.23 -5.32
N ALA A 371 5.28 -19.47 -5.43
CA ALA A 371 5.61 -20.36 -6.55
C ALA A 371 5.10 -19.82 -7.89
N GLU A 372 3.94 -19.19 -7.84
CA GLU A 372 3.24 -18.51 -8.92
C GLU A 372 3.72 -17.05 -9.14
N THR A 373 4.85 -16.66 -8.52
CA THR A 373 5.62 -15.45 -8.89
C THR A 373 6.67 -15.82 -9.93
N MET A 374 6.33 -15.66 -11.20
CA MET A 374 7.10 -16.24 -12.32
C MET A 374 7.21 -15.28 -13.50
N PHE A 375 8.27 -15.46 -14.28
CA PHE A 375 8.45 -14.84 -15.59
C PHE A 375 7.76 -15.66 -16.68
N THR A 376 7.98 -17.00 -16.69
CA THR A 376 7.33 -17.94 -17.62
C THR A 376 7.18 -19.30 -16.98
N GLN A 377 6.31 -20.14 -17.54
CA GLN A 377 6.03 -21.50 -17.09
C GLN A 377 5.82 -22.45 -18.27
N ALA A 378 5.80 -23.76 -18.02
CA ALA A 378 5.15 -24.72 -18.90
C ALA A 378 4.38 -25.80 -18.12
N GLY A 379 3.18 -26.11 -18.62
CA GLY A 379 2.36 -27.27 -18.21
C GLY A 379 1.60 -27.14 -16.90
N ILE A 380 1.77 -26.05 -16.15
CA ILE A 380 1.10 -25.86 -14.86
C ILE A 380 -0.22 -25.11 -14.96
N GLN A 381 -0.96 -25.10 -13.85
CA GLN A 381 -2.09 -24.20 -13.60
C GLN A 381 -1.85 -23.42 -12.30
N VAL A 382 -2.49 -22.26 -12.13
CA VAL A 382 -2.51 -21.54 -10.84
C VAL A 382 -3.93 -21.62 -10.28
N ARG A 383 -4.06 -22.00 -9.00
CA ARG A 383 -5.34 -22.02 -8.29
C ARG A 383 -5.31 -20.99 -7.17
N GLY A 384 -6.28 -20.08 -7.18
CA GLY A 384 -6.54 -19.13 -6.08
C GLY A 384 -7.67 -19.62 -5.16
N ASN A 385 -7.75 -19.06 -3.95
CA ASN A 385 -8.88 -19.24 -3.04
C ASN A 385 -9.54 -17.89 -2.66
N SER A 386 -10.71 -17.95 -2.01
CA SER A 386 -11.48 -16.76 -1.62
C SER A 386 -10.80 -15.84 -0.60
N ASP A 387 -9.69 -16.29 -0.01
CA ASP A 387 -8.94 -15.59 1.02
C ASP A 387 -7.68 -14.90 0.45
N GLY A 388 -7.50 -14.93 -0.88
CA GLY A 388 -6.41 -14.26 -1.59
C GLY A 388 -5.07 -15.02 -1.57
N ASN A 389 -5.09 -16.33 -1.30
CA ASN A 389 -3.91 -17.19 -1.45
C ASN A 389 -4.00 -17.90 -2.80
N ALA A 390 -2.86 -18.08 -3.46
CA ALA A 390 -2.73 -18.87 -4.68
C ALA A 390 -1.58 -19.89 -4.56
N TRP A 391 -1.56 -20.87 -5.45
CA TRP A 391 -0.46 -21.83 -5.58
C TRP A 391 -0.41 -22.43 -6.99
N VAL A 392 0.76 -22.92 -7.37
CA VAL A 392 0.96 -23.69 -8.59
C VAL A 392 0.41 -25.10 -8.40
N SER A 393 -0.36 -25.58 -9.37
CA SER A 393 -1.11 -26.84 -9.32
C SER A 393 -1.09 -27.57 -10.66
N ASP A 394 -1.70 -28.76 -10.68
CA ASP A 394 -1.80 -29.63 -11.86
C ASP A 394 -0.45 -29.97 -12.50
N ILE A 395 0.61 -29.98 -11.66
CA ILE A 395 2.01 -30.26 -12.00
C ILE A 395 2.19 -31.73 -12.40
N ASN A 396 2.91 -31.95 -13.50
CA ASN A 396 3.33 -33.24 -14.02
C ASN A 396 4.86 -33.29 -14.23
N ASN A 397 5.35 -34.46 -14.65
CA ASN A 397 6.77 -34.65 -14.93
C ASN A 397 7.24 -33.87 -16.17
N GLY A 398 8.17 -32.92 -15.95
CA GLY A 398 8.77 -32.08 -17.00
C GLY A 398 8.20 -30.66 -17.06
N ASP A 399 7.10 -30.40 -16.34
CA ASP A 399 6.56 -29.05 -16.17
C ASP A 399 7.54 -28.18 -15.38
N PHE A 400 7.46 -26.85 -15.52
CA PHE A 400 8.37 -25.94 -14.80
C PHE A 400 7.82 -24.53 -14.60
N THR A 401 8.39 -23.81 -13.65
CA THR A 401 8.32 -22.34 -13.55
C THR A 401 9.72 -21.73 -13.63
N LYS A 402 9.84 -20.53 -14.21
CA LYS A 402 11.08 -19.75 -14.28
C LYS A 402 10.86 -18.37 -13.66
N THR A 403 11.73 -17.97 -12.75
CA THR A 403 11.80 -16.62 -12.15
C THR A 403 13.09 -15.93 -12.60
N LYS A 404 13.00 -14.69 -13.08
CA LYS A 404 14.16 -13.92 -13.55
C LYS A 404 14.75 -13.02 -12.45
N GLY A 405 16.06 -12.78 -12.50
CA GLY A 405 16.72 -11.77 -11.67
C GLY A 405 16.80 -12.07 -10.17
N VAL A 406 16.88 -13.36 -9.80
CA VAL A 406 17.01 -13.82 -8.41
C VAL A 406 18.38 -13.42 -7.84
N LYS A 407 18.37 -12.73 -6.70
CA LYS A 407 19.56 -12.08 -6.09
C LYS A 407 20.18 -12.93 -4.98
N PHE A 408 21.05 -13.87 -5.32
CA PHE A 408 21.88 -14.63 -4.38
C PHE A 408 23.06 -13.80 -3.85
N THR A 409 22.77 -12.67 -3.19
CA THR A 409 23.78 -11.72 -2.67
C THR A 409 24.61 -12.27 -1.50
N LYS A 410 24.14 -13.33 -0.84
CA LYS A 410 24.83 -14.04 0.26
C LYS A 410 25.28 -15.45 -0.13
N GLY A 411 25.27 -15.78 -1.43
CA GLY A 411 25.38 -17.16 -1.91
C GLY A 411 24.17 -18.03 -1.51
N VAL A 412 24.20 -19.32 -1.82
CA VAL A 412 23.12 -20.25 -1.46
C VAL A 412 23.67 -21.63 -1.11
N SER A 413 23.17 -22.26 -0.05
CA SER A 413 23.53 -23.64 0.34
C SER A 413 22.38 -24.63 0.11
N ALA A 414 21.14 -24.17 0.24
CA ALA A 414 19.94 -24.98 0.04
C ALA A 414 18.76 -24.12 -0.42
N ILE A 415 17.74 -24.76 -1.01
CA ILE A 415 16.42 -24.16 -1.24
C ILE A 415 15.36 -25.00 -0.54
N THR A 416 14.46 -24.33 0.17
CA THR A 416 13.26 -24.90 0.79
C THR A 416 12.05 -24.57 -0.07
N ALA A 417 11.19 -25.55 -0.33
CA ALA A 417 9.93 -25.41 -1.05
C ALA A 417 8.76 -25.95 -0.21
N THR A 418 7.67 -25.19 -0.12
CA THR A 418 6.41 -25.60 0.51
C THR A 418 5.52 -26.27 -0.54
N VAL A 419 5.22 -27.56 -0.39
CA VAL A 419 4.46 -28.36 -1.39
C VAL A 419 3.42 -29.28 -0.73
N GLN A 420 2.41 -29.67 -1.51
CA GLN A 420 1.38 -30.64 -1.14
C GLN A 420 1.38 -31.78 -2.18
N SER A 421 1.60 -33.03 -1.75
CA SER A 421 1.62 -34.21 -2.62
C SER A 421 1.03 -35.44 -1.93
N ASN A 422 0.30 -36.24 -2.71
CA ASN A 422 -0.18 -37.55 -2.30
C ASN A 422 0.80 -38.69 -2.65
N GLY A 423 1.98 -38.38 -3.19
CA GLY A 423 3.00 -39.35 -3.58
C GLY A 423 4.41 -38.85 -3.31
N ASN A 424 5.36 -39.38 -4.08
CA ASN A 424 6.74 -38.92 -4.09
C ASN A 424 7.01 -38.11 -5.38
N GLY A 425 7.97 -37.19 -5.30
CA GLY A 425 8.38 -36.38 -6.44
C GLY A 425 9.67 -35.61 -6.15
N SER A 426 10.03 -34.68 -7.02
CA SER A 426 11.10 -33.72 -6.74
C SER A 426 10.97 -32.43 -7.54
N ILE A 427 11.69 -31.40 -7.08
CA ILE A 427 11.93 -30.15 -7.82
C ILE A 427 13.43 -30.10 -8.12
N GLU A 428 13.79 -30.10 -9.40
CA GLU A 428 15.14 -29.80 -9.87
C GLU A 428 15.32 -28.28 -9.91
N VAL A 429 16.28 -27.76 -9.13
CA VAL A 429 16.66 -26.35 -9.14
C VAL A 429 17.73 -26.15 -10.21
N ARG A 430 17.42 -25.37 -11.26
CA ARG A 430 18.29 -25.14 -12.41
C ARG A 430 18.55 -23.65 -12.65
N GLU A 431 19.77 -23.34 -13.09
CA GLU A 431 20.12 -21.99 -13.56
C GLU A 431 19.67 -21.80 -15.03
N GLY A 432 19.03 -20.67 -15.33
CA GLY A 432 18.72 -20.22 -16.69
C GLY A 432 17.46 -20.82 -17.31
N SER A 433 17.40 -22.15 -17.48
CA SER A 433 16.29 -22.81 -18.20
C SER A 433 16.02 -24.24 -17.72
N GLN A 434 14.96 -24.89 -18.23
CA GLN A 434 14.63 -26.28 -17.93
C GLN A 434 15.77 -27.28 -18.23
N ASN A 435 16.64 -26.97 -19.19
CA ASN A 435 17.80 -27.77 -19.58
C ASN A 435 19.13 -27.18 -19.03
N GLY A 436 19.05 -26.09 -18.27
CA GLY A 436 20.19 -25.39 -17.71
C GLY A 436 20.86 -26.14 -16.55
N THR A 437 21.92 -25.54 -16.00
CA THR A 437 22.79 -26.17 -15.01
C THR A 437 22.03 -26.59 -13.77
N LEU A 438 22.00 -27.89 -13.47
CA LEU A 438 21.42 -28.41 -12.23
C LEU A 438 22.26 -27.95 -11.04
N LEU A 439 21.63 -27.14 -10.19
CA LEU A 439 22.18 -26.63 -8.93
C LEU A 439 21.94 -27.64 -7.81
N GLY A 440 20.74 -28.23 -7.73
CA GLY A 440 20.40 -29.26 -6.78
C GLY A 440 18.97 -29.77 -6.95
N THR A 441 18.54 -30.66 -6.06
CA THR A 441 17.22 -31.30 -6.14
C THR A 441 16.55 -31.31 -4.77
N ILE A 442 15.32 -30.83 -4.70
CA ILE A 442 14.44 -30.91 -3.52
C ILE A 442 13.62 -32.19 -3.66
N ASN A 443 13.86 -33.18 -2.81
CA ASN A 443 13.08 -34.42 -2.83
C ASN A 443 11.79 -34.25 -2.01
N ILE A 444 10.67 -34.70 -2.58
CA ILE A 444 9.32 -34.58 -2.00
C ILE A 444 8.79 -35.98 -1.68
N SER A 445 8.19 -36.15 -0.50
CA SER A 445 7.56 -37.40 -0.09
C SER A 445 6.29 -37.16 0.73
N GLY A 446 5.24 -37.94 0.45
CA GLY A 446 4.01 -38.13 1.23
C GLY A 446 3.60 -36.98 2.16
N THR A 447 2.97 -35.93 1.60
CA THR A 447 2.54 -34.79 2.45
C THR A 447 1.24 -35.07 3.19
N ASN A 448 0.50 -36.11 2.80
CA ASN A 448 -0.81 -36.50 3.36
C ASN A 448 -1.85 -35.39 3.23
N GLY A 449 -1.89 -34.72 2.07
CA GLY A 449 -2.92 -33.72 1.76
C GLY A 449 -2.72 -32.34 2.40
N SER A 450 -1.60 -32.08 3.09
CA SER A 450 -1.26 -30.76 3.63
C SER A 450 0.00 -30.19 2.97
N PHE A 451 0.13 -28.85 2.91
CA PHE A 451 1.37 -28.20 2.53
C PHE A 451 2.47 -28.43 3.58
N LYS A 452 3.68 -28.78 3.14
CA LYS A 452 4.86 -29.05 3.99
C LYS A 452 6.14 -28.54 3.32
N ASP A 453 7.11 -28.15 4.14
CA ASP A 453 8.42 -27.67 3.68
C ASP A 453 9.39 -28.83 3.44
N PHE A 454 10.00 -28.85 2.25
CA PHE A 454 11.08 -29.77 1.88
C PHE A 454 12.31 -28.98 1.47
N THR A 455 13.50 -29.40 1.91
CA THR A 455 14.75 -28.68 1.64
C THR A 455 15.71 -29.55 0.84
N GLY A 456 16.21 -29.00 -0.27
CA GLY A 456 17.25 -29.61 -1.11
C GLY A 456 18.53 -28.78 -1.07
N ASN A 457 19.66 -29.42 -0.80
CA ASN A 457 20.97 -28.78 -0.93
C ASN A 457 21.23 -28.41 -2.39
N VAL A 458 21.85 -27.26 -2.63
CA VAL A 458 22.24 -26.79 -3.95
C VAL A 458 23.73 -26.44 -3.98
N LYS A 459 24.34 -26.51 -5.16
CA LYS A 459 25.69 -25.98 -5.41
C LYS A 459 25.70 -24.48 -5.06
N ASN A 460 26.73 -24.05 -4.34
CA ASN A 460 26.85 -22.66 -3.95
C ASN A 460 27.07 -21.76 -5.18
N VAL A 461 26.06 -20.95 -5.47
CA VAL A 461 26.06 -19.93 -6.52
C VAL A 461 25.72 -18.58 -5.92
N SER A 462 26.26 -17.52 -6.52
CA SER A 462 26.09 -16.15 -6.04
C SER A 462 25.76 -15.19 -7.18
N GLY A 463 25.42 -13.94 -6.82
CA GLY A 463 25.11 -12.89 -7.78
C GLY A 463 23.65 -12.89 -8.24
N THR A 464 23.39 -12.42 -9.46
CA THR A 464 22.05 -12.45 -10.06
C THR A 464 21.92 -13.67 -10.96
N LYS A 465 20.87 -14.47 -10.78
CA LYS A 465 20.60 -15.69 -11.52
C LYS A 465 19.14 -15.75 -11.95
N ASP A 466 18.87 -16.35 -13.10
CA ASP A 466 17.53 -16.80 -13.44
C ASP A 466 17.38 -18.23 -12.91
N ILE A 467 16.28 -18.52 -12.22
CA ILE A 467 16.04 -19.84 -11.61
C ILE A 467 14.84 -20.49 -12.29
N CYS A 468 15.07 -21.71 -12.79
CA CYS A 468 14.06 -22.60 -13.32
C CYS A 468 13.86 -23.75 -12.35
N LEU A 469 12.61 -23.97 -11.92
CA LEU A 469 12.21 -25.06 -11.03
C LEU A 469 11.47 -26.09 -11.89
N VAL A 470 12.13 -27.21 -12.19
CA VAL A 470 11.58 -28.27 -13.05
C VAL A 470 11.03 -29.40 -12.18
N PHE A 471 9.80 -29.82 -12.47
CA PHE A 471 9.03 -30.70 -11.61
C PHE A 471 9.07 -32.16 -12.06
N ARG A 472 9.10 -33.07 -11.08
CA ARG A 472 9.11 -34.53 -11.27
C ARG A 472 8.05 -35.17 -10.39
N GLY A 473 7.00 -35.73 -10.99
CA GLY A 473 5.84 -36.26 -10.27
C GLY A 473 4.78 -35.19 -9.99
N ASN A 474 3.75 -35.57 -9.23
CA ASN A 474 2.50 -34.79 -9.17
C ASN A 474 2.30 -34.19 -7.78
N PHE A 475 2.18 -32.86 -7.72
CA PHE A 475 2.03 -32.10 -6.49
C PHE A 475 1.46 -30.69 -6.76
N ALA A 476 1.14 -29.96 -5.68
CA ALA A 476 0.96 -28.52 -5.70
C ALA A 476 2.15 -27.84 -4.98
N PHE A 477 2.47 -26.62 -5.36
CA PHE A 477 3.65 -25.88 -4.93
C PHE A 477 3.24 -24.43 -4.60
N ASP A 478 3.47 -24.02 -3.35
CA ASP A 478 2.97 -22.76 -2.76
C ASP A 478 4.05 -21.66 -2.80
N ARG A 479 5.28 -21.99 -2.37
CA ARG A 479 6.36 -20.99 -2.23
C ARG A 479 7.72 -21.63 -2.02
N TRP A 480 8.77 -20.86 -2.24
CA TRP A 480 10.15 -21.25 -2.00
C TRP A 480 11.00 -20.14 -1.35
N LYS A 481 12.10 -20.53 -0.70
CA LYS A 481 13.13 -19.62 -0.20
C LYS A 481 14.51 -20.28 -0.22
N ALA A 482 15.55 -19.47 -0.31
CA ALA A 482 16.95 -19.88 -0.27
C ALA A 482 17.53 -19.77 1.15
N THR A 483 18.38 -20.72 1.49
CA THR A 483 19.28 -20.69 2.66
C THR A 483 20.63 -20.15 2.20
N ASP A 484 21.24 -19.21 2.94
CA ASP A 484 22.51 -18.61 2.53
C ASP A 484 23.70 -19.58 2.59
N ALA A 485 24.85 -19.16 2.03
CA ALA A 485 26.03 -20.02 1.94
C ALA A 485 26.65 -20.41 3.30
N ASN A 486 26.30 -19.72 4.39
CA ASN A 486 26.84 -19.98 5.73
C ASN A 486 26.02 -21.02 6.50
N GLY A 487 25.07 -21.69 5.85
CA GLY A 487 24.19 -22.68 6.49
C GLY A 487 23.20 -22.07 7.48
N SER A 488 23.09 -20.74 7.51
CA SER A 488 22.05 -20.06 8.27
C SER A 488 20.73 -20.22 7.51
N THR A 489 20.01 -21.30 7.82
CA THR A 489 18.55 -21.24 7.68
C THR A 489 18.12 -20.06 8.52
N VAL A 490 17.40 -19.10 7.92
CA VAL A 490 16.54 -18.22 8.72
C VAL A 490 15.47 -19.15 9.28
N ASN A 491 15.79 -19.71 10.46
CA ASN A 491 14.99 -20.73 11.12
C ASN A 491 13.60 -20.13 11.40
N PRO A 492 12.53 -20.92 11.27
CA PRO A 492 11.23 -20.38 10.93
C PRO A 492 10.70 -19.43 12.01
N GLU A 493 10.17 -18.29 11.57
CA GLU A 493 9.02 -17.71 12.26
C GLU A 493 7.99 -18.84 12.39
N PRO A 494 7.49 -19.15 13.61
CA PRO A 494 6.61 -20.29 13.81
C PRO A 494 5.41 -20.19 12.87
N GLN A 495 5.11 -21.25 12.11
CA GLN A 495 3.97 -21.23 11.23
C GLN A 495 2.72 -20.89 12.03
N PRO A 496 1.90 -19.91 11.59
CA PRO A 496 0.56 -19.77 12.12
C PRO A 496 -0.21 -21.03 11.74
N THR A 497 -0.53 -21.84 12.75
CA THR A 497 -1.67 -22.75 12.66
C THR A 497 -2.88 -21.94 12.23
N GLN A 498 -3.48 -22.25 11.08
CA GLN A 498 -4.82 -21.81 10.73
C GLN A 498 -5.80 -22.25 11.84
N PRO A 499 -6.44 -21.32 12.58
CA PRO A 499 -7.66 -21.63 13.27
C PRO A 499 -8.78 -21.57 12.23
N SER A 500 -9.41 -22.71 11.97
CA SER A 500 -10.75 -22.70 11.42
C SER A 500 -11.68 -21.94 12.38
N GLY A 501 -12.22 -20.81 11.94
CA GLY A 501 -13.26 -20.09 12.68
C GLY A 501 -13.01 -18.60 12.89
N GLN A 502 -13.87 -17.81 12.22
CA GLN A 502 -14.34 -16.46 12.59
C GLN A 502 -13.35 -15.30 12.71
N ASN A 503 -13.74 -14.19 12.06
CA ASN A 503 -13.13 -12.87 12.24
C ASN A 503 -13.28 -12.36 13.67
N VAL A 504 -12.18 -12.25 14.41
CA VAL A 504 -12.06 -11.34 15.55
C VAL A 504 -10.69 -10.65 15.53
N ASN A 505 -10.70 -9.33 15.65
CA ASN A 505 -9.57 -8.51 16.10
C ASN A 505 -9.95 -7.98 17.48
N THR A 506 -9.11 -8.14 18.49
CA THR A 506 -9.41 -7.72 19.87
C THR A 506 -8.91 -6.32 20.21
N ASN A 507 -7.89 -5.80 19.51
CA ASN A 507 -7.26 -4.48 19.68
C ASN A 507 -7.09 -4.01 21.15
N SER A 508 -6.88 -4.95 22.07
CA SER A 508 -6.85 -4.66 23.50
C SER A 508 -5.49 -4.11 23.90
N THR A 509 -5.50 -3.11 24.79
CA THR A 509 -4.27 -2.60 25.42
C THR A 509 -3.58 -3.73 26.19
N ALA A 510 -2.30 -3.92 25.90
CA ALA A 510 -1.43 -4.83 26.61
C ALA A 510 -0.82 -4.13 27.84
N ASN A 511 -0.69 -4.86 28.94
CA ASN A 511 0.04 -4.38 30.11
C ASN A 511 1.45 -4.99 30.08
N ILE A 512 2.47 -4.14 29.88
CA ILE A 512 3.88 -4.52 29.98
C ILE A 512 4.38 -4.03 31.33
N ALA A 513 4.94 -4.91 32.16
CA ALA A 513 5.40 -4.53 33.50
C ALA A 513 6.46 -3.42 33.46
N ASN A 514 6.53 -2.61 34.53
CA ASN A 514 7.60 -1.60 34.64
C ASN A 514 8.97 -2.29 34.73
N GLY A 515 9.95 -1.84 33.96
CA GLY A 515 11.28 -2.46 33.93
C GLY A 515 12.11 -2.06 32.72
N TRP A 516 13.37 -2.51 32.69
CA TRP A 516 14.26 -2.32 31.54
C TRP A 516 14.05 -3.42 30.50
N TYR A 517 13.91 -3.02 29.24
CA TYR A 517 13.71 -3.91 28.10
C TYR A 517 14.63 -3.54 26.92
N TYR A 518 14.96 -4.54 26.10
CA TYR A 518 15.35 -4.35 24.71
C TYR A 518 14.09 -4.52 23.84
N LEU A 519 13.80 -3.55 22.96
CA LEU A 519 12.64 -3.58 22.07
C LEU A 519 13.08 -4.11 20.70
N LYS A 520 12.72 -5.34 20.38
CA LYS A 520 13.16 -6.03 19.16
C LYS A 520 12.06 -6.06 18.11
N ASN A 521 12.32 -5.51 16.93
CA ASN A 521 11.37 -5.55 15.82
C ASN A 521 11.31 -6.95 15.17
N THR A 522 10.11 -7.49 14.91
CA THR A 522 9.96 -8.87 14.40
C THR A 522 10.41 -9.04 12.95
N ASN A 523 10.20 -8.04 12.07
CA ASN A 523 10.65 -8.07 10.67
C ASN A 523 12.18 -8.11 10.52
N SER A 524 12.88 -7.25 11.26
CA SER A 524 14.32 -7.05 11.13
C SER A 524 15.16 -7.89 12.09
N GLN A 525 14.56 -8.40 13.18
CA GLN A 525 15.23 -9.05 14.31
C GLN A 525 16.29 -8.14 14.99
N LYS A 526 16.15 -6.82 14.82
CA LYS A 526 17.05 -5.77 15.34
C LYS A 526 16.33 -4.94 16.41
N TYR A 527 17.12 -4.23 17.21
CA TYR A 527 16.63 -3.53 18.39
C TYR A 527 16.45 -2.04 18.13
N LEU A 528 15.42 -1.45 18.73
CA LEU A 528 15.19 -0.01 18.80
C LEU A 528 16.41 0.65 19.47
N THR A 529 17.14 1.48 18.73
CA THR A 529 18.46 1.98 19.09
C THR A 529 18.56 3.49 18.89
N VAL A 530 19.08 4.21 19.87
CA VAL A 530 19.51 5.61 19.70
C VAL A 530 20.75 5.65 18.81
N GLU A 531 20.68 6.36 17.69
CA GLU A 531 21.74 6.40 16.68
C GLU A 531 23.09 6.84 17.27
N GLY A 532 24.15 6.09 16.97
CA GLY A 532 25.50 6.32 17.49
C GLY A 532 25.63 6.19 19.02
N ASN A 533 24.63 5.65 19.73
CA ASN A 533 24.57 5.60 21.20
C ASN A 533 24.72 7.00 21.85
N LYS A 534 24.22 8.04 21.17
CA LYS A 534 24.49 9.45 21.50
C LYS A 534 23.41 10.03 22.41
N ALA A 535 23.81 10.44 23.62
CA ALA A 535 22.96 11.02 24.65
C ALA A 535 22.66 12.52 24.42
N ALA A 536 21.89 12.85 23.37
CA ALA A 536 21.46 14.23 23.06
C ALA A 536 20.02 14.29 22.54
N ALA A 537 19.30 15.36 22.89
CA ALA A 537 17.94 15.60 22.38
C ALA A 537 17.91 15.74 20.85
N ALA A 538 16.81 15.28 20.24
CA ALA A 538 16.62 15.11 18.80
C ALA A 538 17.65 14.19 18.13
N THR A 539 18.35 13.33 18.88
CA THR A 539 19.12 12.24 18.29
C THR A 539 18.16 11.20 17.72
N ASN A 540 18.43 10.79 16.48
CA ASN A 540 17.59 9.86 15.76
C ASN A 540 17.47 8.49 16.46
N VAL A 541 16.34 7.81 16.26
CA VAL A 541 16.17 6.42 16.67
C VAL A 541 16.04 5.56 15.42
N CYS A 542 16.88 4.53 15.37
CA CYS A 542 16.98 3.58 14.27
C CYS A 542 16.84 2.15 14.80
N ILE A 543 16.88 1.15 13.93
CA ILE A 543 17.14 -0.23 14.33
C ILE A 543 18.62 -0.58 14.17
N SER A 544 19.16 -1.39 15.08
CA SER A 544 20.50 -1.96 14.93
C SER A 544 20.68 -3.34 15.57
N THR A 545 21.74 -4.04 15.17
CA THR A 545 22.17 -5.32 15.73
C THR A 545 22.33 -5.23 17.25
N GLY A 546 21.83 -6.24 17.99
CA GLY A 546 21.91 -6.26 19.45
C GLY A 546 23.36 -6.30 19.93
N THR A 547 23.76 -5.27 20.68
CA THR A 547 25.08 -5.13 21.31
C THR A 547 25.00 -4.92 22.82
N GLY A 548 23.82 -4.60 23.35
CA GLY A 548 23.58 -4.40 24.80
C GLY A 548 24.01 -3.04 25.33
N VAL A 549 24.37 -2.09 24.44
CA VAL A 549 24.69 -0.70 24.81
C VAL A 549 23.47 0.03 25.38
N ASP A 550 23.68 1.07 26.18
CA ASP A 550 22.60 1.77 26.89
C ASP A 550 21.58 2.42 25.96
N GLY A 551 21.98 2.84 24.76
CA GLY A 551 21.09 3.33 23.70
C GLY A 551 20.15 2.29 23.09
N GLN A 552 20.27 1.00 23.46
CA GLN A 552 19.31 -0.06 23.11
C GLN A 552 18.36 -0.39 24.26
N LYS A 553 18.60 0.13 25.46
CA LYS A 553 17.80 -0.15 26.66
C LYS A 553 16.70 0.89 26.80
N TRP A 554 15.48 0.43 27.03
CA TRP A 554 14.31 1.26 27.25
C TRP A 554 13.61 0.84 28.54
N TYR A 555 13.45 1.77 29.48
CA TYR A 555 12.65 1.55 30.68
C TYR A 555 11.19 1.82 30.35
N VAL A 556 10.35 0.78 30.46
CA VAL A 556 8.90 0.88 30.37
C VAL A 556 8.36 1.38 31.70
N GLU A 557 7.53 2.41 31.65
CA GLU A 557 6.81 2.92 32.82
C GLU A 557 5.32 3.06 32.47
N ASN A 558 4.45 2.32 33.16
CA ASN A 558 3.00 2.49 33.03
C ASN A 558 2.53 3.77 33.72
N LEU A 559 1.77 4.59 32.99
CA LEU A 559 1.26 5.89 33.46
C LEU A 559 -0.12 5.78 34.15
N GLY A 560 -0.58 4.56 34.45
CA GLY A 560 -1.84 4.29 35.17
C GLY A 560 -3.13 4.54 34.37
N ASN A 561 -3.04 5.19 33.20
CA ASN A 561 -4.16 5.59 32.34
C ASN A 561 -4.28 4.76 31.04
N GLY A 562 -3.54 3.65 30.93
CA GLY A 562 -3.47 2.82 29.72
C GLY A 562 -2.34 3.18 28.74
N TYR A 563 -1.60 4.26 28.99
CA TYR A 563 -0.38 4.59 28.26
C TYR A 563 0.88 4.16 29.04
N ILE A 564 1.97 3.96 28.30
CA ILE A 564 3.33 3.84 28.83
C ILE A 564 4.21 5.01 28.38
N SER A 565 5.29 5.25 29.11
CA SER A 565 6.46 6.00 28.64
C SER A 565 7.64 5.03 28.37
N LEU A 566 8.61 5.46 27.54
CA LEU A 566 9.79 4.68 27.18
C LEU A 566 11.05 5.53 27.40
N LYS A 567 11.69 5.40 28.56
CA LYS A 567 12.91 6.14 28.92
C LYS A 567 14.16 5.44 28.38
N SER A 568 15.05 6.17 27.71
CA SER A 568 16.31 5.62 27.20
C SER A 568 17.32 5.34 28.32
N GLY A 569 18.13 4.29 28.16
CA GLY A 569 19.28 4.00 29.04
C GLY A 569 20.36 5.09 29.05
N LEU A 570 20.34 6.00 28.07
CA LEU A 570 21.30 7.10 27.94
C LEU A 570 21.03 8.31 28.87
N GLY A 571 20.07 8.22 29.79
CA GLY A 571 19.84 9.24 30.82
C GLY A 571 18.40 9.74 30.86
N ASN A 572 18.21 11.05 31.00
CA ASN A 572 16.87 11.67 31.14
C ASN A 572 16.23 12.02 29.79
N TYR A 573 16.27 11.06 28.86
CA TYR A 573 15.66 11.15 27.54
C TYR A 573 14.56 10.10 27.37
N MET A 574 13.50 10.45 26.66
CA MET A 574 12.36 9.57 26.34
C MET A 574 12.31 9.30 24.83
N LEU A 575 11.74 8.18 24.43
CA LEU A 575 11.29 7.95 23.05
C LEU A 575 10.25 9.02 22.70
N ASP A 576 10.38 9.64 21.53
CA ASP A 576 9.71 10.89 21.21
C ASP A 576 9.28 10.92 19.74
N VAL A 577 8.03 11.26 19.47
CA VAL A 577 7.53 11.57 18.12
C VAL A 577 7.94 13.00 17.78
N ALA A 578 8.80 13.16 16.77
CA ALA A 578 9.39 14.45 16.44
C ALA A 578 8.33 15.54 16.18
N GLU A 579 8.52 16.70 16.82
CA GLU A 579 7.62 17.86 16.78
C GLU A 579 6.17 17.57 17.27
N GLY A 580 5.91 16.39 17.84
CA GLY A 580 4.58 15.95 18.24
C GLY A 580 3.57 15.84 17.10
N LYS A 581 4.03 15.80 15.85
CA LYS A 581 3.17 15.73 14.67
C LYS A 581 2.44 14.40 14.61
N GLY A 582 1.24 14.43 14.05
CA GLY A 582 0.36 13.26 13.93
C GLY A 582 0.53 12.47 12.64
N ASP A 583 1.43 12.85 11.74
CA ASP A 583 1.49 12.40 10.33
C ASP A 583 2.33 11.13 10.10
N ASP A 584 2.19 10.53 8.91
CA ASP A 584 2.99 9.38 8.46
C ASP A 584 4.45 9.79 8.20
N GLY A 585 5.40 8.93 8.58
CA GLY A 585 6.83 9.16 8.35
C GLY A 585 7.46 10.19 9.30
N VAL A 586 6.70 10.77 10.23
CA VAL A 586 7.24 11.62 11.30
C VAL A 586 8.25 10.82 12.12
N ASN A 587 9.43 11.40 12.32
CA ASN A 587 10.57 10.70 12.87
C ASN A 587 10.34 10.26 14.33
N ILE A 588 10.89 9.11 14.71
CA ILE A 588 11.06 8.76 16.13
C ILE A 588 12.48 9.12 16.52
N GLN A 589 12.61 9.84 17.62
CA GLN A 589 13.87 10.34 18.16
C GLN A 589 13.92 10.09 19.66
N ILE A 590 15.03 10.48 20.30
CA ILE A 590 15.02 10.75 21.73
C ILE A 590 14.96 12.24 22.01
N TYR A 591 14.21 12.64 23.04
CA TYR A 591 14.13 14.03 23.49
C TYR A 591 14.11 14.12 25.01
N ASN A 592 14.38 15.31 25.55
CA ASN A 592 14.31 15.58 26.99
C ASN A 592 12.93 15.18 27.55
N ALA A 593 12.90 14.53 28.71
CA ALA A 593 11.63 14.14 29.33
C ALA A 593 10.75 15.37 29.64
N TYR A 594 9.57 15.43 29.02
CA TYR A 594 8.55 16.47 29.23
C TYR A 594 7.13 15.91 29.39
N ALA A 595 6.95 14.59 29.27
CA ALA A 595 5.72 13.85 29.62
C ALA A 595 4.41 14.24 28.88
N HIS A 596 4.48 14.99 27.78
CA HIS A 596 3.34 15.23 26.88
C HIS A 596 3.15 14.07 25.88
N ASP A 597 2.05 14.11 25.12
CA ASP A 597 1.61 13.07 24.18
C ASP A 597 2.66 12.49 23.21
N PRO A 598 3.66 13.24 22.69
CA PRO A 598 4.68 12.67 21.82
C PRO A 598 5.61 11.66 22.49
N GLN A 599 5.62 11.61 23.83
CA GLN A 599 6.42 10.68 24.65
C GLN A 599 5.57 9.59 25.31
N GLN A 600 4.28 9.51 24.95
CA GLN A 600 3.33 8.53 25.49
C GLN A 600 2.87 7.58 24.37
N PHE A 601 2.82 6.29 24.71
CA PHE A 601 2.52 5.21 23.76
C PHE A 601 1.52 4.23 24.35
N VAL A 602 0.74 3.54 23.51
CA VAL A 602 -0.10 2.40 23.95
C VAL A 602 0.42 1.13 23.33
N VAL A 603 0.78 0.17 24.17
CA VAL A 603 1.11 -1.19 23.71
C VAL A 603 -0.20 -1.92 23.44
N LYS A 604 -0.36 -2.50 22.24
CA LYS A 604 -1.54 -3.30 21.86
C LYS A 604 -1.14 -4.77 21.69
N ASN A 605 -2.02 -5.68 22.10
CA ASN A 605 -1.84 -7.10 21.84
C ASN A 605 -2.01 -7.41 20.36
N THR A 606 -1.12 -8.23 19.79
CA THR A 606 -1.31 -8.81 18.45
C THR A 606 -1.97 -10.20 18.54
N LYS A 607 -2.16 -10.87 17.41
CA LYS A 607 -2.57 -12.28 17.37
C LYS A 607 -1.43 -13.25 17.79
N LYS A 608 -0.19 -12.78 17.86
CA LYS A 608 1.00 -13.57 18.24
C LYS A 608 1.31 -13.32 19.72
N ASN A 609 1.34 -14.36 20.53
CA ASN A 609 1.63 -14.23 21.96
C ASN A 609 3.04 -13.64 22.18
N GLY A 610 3.19 -12.67 23.09
CA GLY A 610 4.46 -11.99 23.37
C GLY A 610 4.93 -11.00 22.30
N VAL A 611 4.15 -10.77 21.24
CA VAL A 611 4.41 -9.77 20.19
C VAL A 611 3.35 -8.67 20.28
N TYR A 612 3.83 -7.43 20.23
CA TYR A 612 3.02 -6.25 20.48
C TYR A 612 3.21 -5.22 19.37
N THR A 613 2.30 -4.27 19.28
CA THR A 613 2.47 -3.07 18.45
C THR A 613 2.41 -1.84 19.37
N ILE A 614 3.18 -0.79 19.05
CA ILE A 614 3.36 0.38 19.92
C ILE A 614 2.70 1.59 19.25
N ALA A 615 1.47 1.92 19.64
CA ALA A 615 0.71 3.06 19.12
C ALA A 615 1.23 4.38 19.71
N THR A 616 1.31 5.45 18.92
CA THR A 616 1.73 6.78 19.40
C THR A 616 0.54 7.60 19.87
N LYS A 617 0.64 8.27 21.02
CA LYS A 617 -0.44 9.16 21.49
C LYS A 617 -0.53 10.45 20.68
N ALA A 618 0.59 10.98 20.19
CA ALA A 618 0.62 12.11 19.24
C ALA A 618 -0.25 11.91 17.99
N SER A 619 -0.40 10.67 17.51
CA SER A 619 -1.29 10.33 16.40
C SER A 619 -2.74 9.98 16.81
N LYS A 620 -3.07 10.05 18.10
CA LYS A 620 -4.32 9.53 18.70
C LYS A 620 -4.50 8.03 18.47
N GLU A 621 -3.43 7.26 18.65
CA GLU A 621 -3.38 5.79 18.53
C GLU A 621 -3.66 5.23 17.11
N VAL A 622 -3.62 6.07 16.07
CA VAL A 622 -3.80 5.61 14.67
C VAL A 622 -2.48 5.22 13.99
N ARG A 623 -1.35 5.75 14.48
CA ARG A 623 0.01 5.44 14.00
C ARG A 623 0.84 4.74 15.07
N TYR A 624 1.79 3.95 14.61
CA TYR A 624 2.57 3.01 15.40
C TYR A 624 4.05 3.16 15.10
N VAL A 625 4.90 2.82 16.06
CA VAL A 625 6.37 2.80 15.90
C VAL A 625 6.72 1.79 14.81
N ASP A 626 7.32 2.29 13.73
CA ASP A 626 7.46 1.64 12.43
C ASP A 626 8.91 1.70 11.95
N VAL A 627 9.46 0.56 11.55
CA VAL A 627 10.75 0.50 10.85
C VAL A 627 10.56 0.87 9.38
N TYR A 628 11.08 2.05 9.00
CA TYR A 628 10.80 2.73 7.74
C TYR A 628 11.08 1.85 6.50
N GLU A 629 10.13 1.84 5.56
CA GLU A 629 10.15 1.02 4.34
C GLU A 629 10.37 -0.49 4.58
N HIS A 630 10.05 -1.01 5.77
CA HIS A 630 10.31 -2.41 6.16
C HIS A 630 11.79 -2.84 6.06
N LYS A 631 12.72 -1.88 6.01
CA LYS A 631 14.15 -2.16 5.84
C LYS A 631 14.70 -2.93 7.04
N LYS A 632 15.72 -3.77 6.79
CA LYS A 632 16.33 -4.67 7.79
C LYS A 632 17.80 -4.33 8.08
N ALA A 633 18.31 -3.18 7.64
CA ALA A 633 19.71 -2.79 7.81
C ALA A 633 19.95 -2.05 9.14
N ASP A 634 21.17 -2.15 9.69
CA ASP A 634 21.57 -1.30 10.82
C ASP A 634 21.56 0.17 10.42
N GLY A 635 21.08 1.05 11.31
CA GLY A 635 20.89 2.47 11.00
C GLY A 635 19.60 2.76 10.20
N THR A 636 18.76 1.76 9.92
CA THR A 636 17.45 2.00 9.32
C THR A 636 16.59 2.85 10.25
N ASN A 637 16.07 3.96 9.73
CA ASN A 637 15.24 4.90 10.46
C ASN A 637 13.99 4.27 11.10
N VAL A 638 13.62 4.72 12.30
CA VAL A 638 12.32 4.42 12.90
C VAL A 638 11.47 5.69 12.88
N CYS A 639 10.25 5.57 12.38
CA CYS A 639 9.26 6.63 12.30
C CYS A 639 7.95 6.17 12.96
N GLN A 640 6.94 7.03 13.02
CA GLN A 640 5.56 6.55 13.16
C GLN A 640 4.92 6.39 11.79
N TRP A 641 4.07 5.38 11.65
CA TRP A 641 3.28 5.17 10.44
C TRP A 641 1.90 4.61 10.75
N LEU A 642 0.92 4.87 9.89
CA LEU A 642 -0.43 4.28 9.95
C LEU A 642 -0.37 2.77 10.17
N TYR A 643 -1.22 2.25 11.05
CA TYR A 643 -1.25 0.83 11.36
C TYR A 643 -1.63 -0.04 10.15
N TYR A 644 -0.73 -0.91 9.75
CA TYR A 644 -0.97 -1.96 8.75
C TYR A 644 -0.85 -3.38 9.32
N GLY A 645 -0.41 -3.55 10.57
CA GLY A 645 -0.24 -4.86 11.19
C GLY A 645 0.90 -5.69 10.59
N ASN A 646 1.83 -5.03 9.91
CA ASN A 646 2.98 -5.65 9.29
C ASN A 646 4.11 -5.90 10.32
N PRO A 647 4.98 -6.91 10.13
CA PRO A 647 6.07 -7.21 11.06
C PRO A 647 7.09 -6.08 11.31
N ASN A 648 7.11 -4.99 10.51
CA ASN A 648 7.94 -3.81 10.76
C ASN A 648 7.35 -2.85 11.83
N GLN A 649 6.09 -3.08 12.23
CA GLN A 649 5.37 -2.38 13.30
C GLN A 649 5.19 -3.27 14.56
N GLU A 650 5.56 -4.54 14.47
CA GLU A 650 5.54 -5.52 15.55
C GLU A 650 6.86 -5.51 16.33
N TRP A 651 6.76 -5.55 17.66
CA TRP A 651 7.87 -5.47 18.61
C TRP A 651 7.74 -6.51 19.72
N ILE A 652 8.86 -7.11 20.11
CA ILE A 652 9.00 -7.98 21.28
C ILE A 652 9.71 -7.16 22.37
N PHE A 653 9.16 -7.18 23.57
CA PHE A 653 9.76 -6.57 24.75
C PHE A 653 10.59 -7.64 25.49
N GLU A 654 11.89 -7.71 25.21
CA GLU A 654 12.81 -8.66 25.84
C GLU A 654 13.36 -8.05 27.15
N PRO A 655 13.07 -8.61 28.35
CA PRO A 655 13.55 -8.03 29.60
C PRO A 655 15.07 -8.04 29.69
N VAL A 656 15.67 -6.92 30.15
CA VAL A 656 17.10 -6.88 30.48
C VAL A 656 17.31 -7.72 31.74
N GLN A 657 17.84 -8.94 31.60
CA GLN A 657 18.10 -9.82 32.73
C GLN A 657 19.19 -9.23 33.63
N ASN A 658 18.81 -8.81 34.84
CA ASN A 658 19.76 -8.47 35.88
C ASN A 658 20.52 -9.72 36.32
N GLN A 659 21.85 -9.72 36.18
CA GLN A 659 22.69 -10.64 36.94
C GLN A 659 22.55 -10.32 38.43
N SER A 660 21.96 -11.25 39.18
CA SER A 660 22.13 -11.47 40.63
C SER A 660 22.32 -10.24 41.53
N GLN A 661 21.27 -9.81 42.23
CA GLN A 661 21.45 -9.16 43.54
C GLN A 661 21.42 -10.22 44.67
N PRO A 662 22.40 -10.24 45.58
CA PRO A 662 22.28 -10.90 46.88
C PRO A 662 21.42 -10.08 47.85
N SER A 663 21.09 -10.66 49.01
CA SER A 663 19.92 -10.35 49.84
C SER A 663 20.12 -9.41 51.04
N ASN A 664 18.98 -9.05 51.66
CA ASN A 664 18.76 -8.63 53.07
C ASN A 664 18.86 -7.12 53.43
N PRO A 665 18.19 -6.61 54.50
CA PRO A 665 16.75 -6.72 54.84
C PRO A 665 16.06 -5.38 55.24
N GLN A 666 14.75 -5.43 55.50
CA GLN A 666 13.83 -4.34 55.92
C GLN A 666 14.00 -3.90 57.39
N PRO A 667 13.75 -2.61 57.74
CA PRO A 667 12.57 -2.19 58.54
C PRO A 667 12.00 -0.81 58.08
N SER A 668 10.83 -0.27 58.47
CA SER A 668 9.57 -0.76 59.09
C SER A 668 8.48 0.36 58.93
N ASN A 669 7.27 0.22 59.53
CA ASN A 669 6.20 1.26 59.55
C ASN A 669 5.38 1.20 60.86
N PRO A 670 4.84 2.32 61.39
CA PRO A 670 3.47 2.29 61.92
C PRO A 670 2.59 3.56 61.70
N GLN A 671 1.26 3.31 61.70
CA GLN A 671 0.07 4.20 61.63
C GLN A 671 -0.38 4.67 63.06
N PRO A 672 -1.58 5.30 63.31
CA PRO A 672 -2.38 6.33 62.60
C PRO A 672 -3.01 7.44 63.54
N SER A 673 -3.86 8.31 62.96
CA SER A 673 -5.18 8.79 63.49
C SER A 673 -5.41 10.30 63.83
N ASN A 674 -6.70 10.70 63.68
CA ASN A 674 -7.27 12.05 63.52
C ASN A 674 -7.67 12.72 64.87
N PRO A 675 -7.85 14.06 64.95
CA PRO A 675 -9.23 14.59 64.94
C PRO A 675 -9.44 16.02 64.34
N GLU A 676 -10.69 16.31 63.98
CA GLU A 676 -11.29 17.66 63.83
C GLU A 676 -12.38 17.80 64.94
N PRO A 677 -12.69 19.01 65.50
CA PRO A 677 -13.72 19.85 64.87
C PRO A 677 -13.71 21.38 65.14
N SER A 678 -14.41 22.11 64.26
CA SER A 678 -15.23 23.32 64.47
C SER A 678 -14.63 24.74 64.67
N ASN A 679 -14.96 25.57 63.67
CA ASN A 679 -14.91 27.03 63.48
C ASN A 679 -15.70 27.82 64.58
N PRO A 680 -15.41 29.12 64.87
CA PRO A 680 -15.82 30.21 63.97
C PRO A 680 -14.85 31.41 63.77
N GLN A 681 -14.64 31.75 62.49
CA GLN A 681 -14.27 33.05 61.90
C GLN A 681 -12.81 33.55 62.03
N PRO A 682 -12.03 33.42 60.93
CA PRO A 682 -10.86 34.27 60.68
C PRO A 682 -10.80 34.92 59.29
N THR A 683 -9.89 35.90 59.20
CA THR A 683 -9.43 36.68 58.03
C THR A 683 -9.05 35.87 56.79
N GLN A 684 -8.97 36.56 55.63
CA GLN A 684 -8.46 36.10 54.32
C GLN A 684 -7.69 34.76 54.36
N PRO A 685 -8.16 33.71 53.66
CA PRO A 685 -7.32 32.57 53.39
C PRO A 685 -6.21 33.04 52.44
N THR A 686 -5.02 33.23 52.98
CA THR A 686 -3.79 33.28 52.20
C THR A 686 -3.73 32.02 51.34
N ALA A 687 -3.46 32.20 50.05
CA ALA A 687 -3.20 31.11 49.10
C ALA A 687 -2.13 30.14 49.65
N GLU A 688 -1.97 28.97 49.00
CA GLU A 688 -0.64 28.33 49.00
C GLU A 688 0.35 29.36 48.42
N SER A 689 1.05 30.08 49.31
CA SER A 689 1.38 31.47 49.03
C SER A 689 2.54 31.58 48.04
N GLY A 690 2.20 31.77 46.77
CA GLY A 690 3.16 31.86 45.69
C GLY A 690 2.51 31.97 44.31
N LEU A 691 1.36 31.34 44.09
CA LEU A 691 0.54 31.62 42.90
C LEU A 691 -0.03 33.04 42.99
N THR A 692 0.19 33.82 41.94
CA THR A 692 -0.28 35.20 41.82
C THR A 692 -0.78 35.44 40.41
N ALA A 693 -1.82 36.23 40.24
CA ALA A 693 -2.38 36.55 38.93
C ALA A 693 -2.49 38.07 38.74
N LYS A 694 -2.12 38.56 37.55
CA LYS A 694 -2.22 39.99 37.19
C LYS A 694 -2.83 40.16 35.80
N ALA A 695 -3.86 40.98 35.71
CA ALA A 695 -4.42 41.41 34.43
C ALA A 695 -3.67 42.64 33.87
N THR A 696 -3.55 42.68 32.54
CA THR A 696 -3.28 43.89 31.75
C THR A 696 -4.44 44.07 30.79
N ILE A 697 -5.12 45.20 30.88
CA ILE A 697 -6.37 45.46 30.16
C ILE A 697 -6.17 46.62 29.18
N ASN A 698 -6.58 46.41 27.94
CA ASN A 698 -6.65 47.43 26.92
C ASN A 698 -8.13 47.62 26.53
N SER A 699 -8.74 48.72 26.96
CA SER A 699 -10.15 49.03 26.74
C SER A 699 -10.33 50.27 25.87
N TRP A 700 -11.30 50.21 24.96
CA TRP A 700 -11.73 51.31 24.10
C TRP A 700 -13.20 51.70 24.37
N GLY A 701 -13.70 51.37 25.57
CA GLY A 701 -15.02 51.77 26.09
C GLY A 701 -16.19 50.90 25.60
N SER A 702 -16.29 50.64 24.29
CA SER A 702 -17.31 49.71 23.74
C SER A 702 -16.89 48.24 23.83
N GLY A 703 -15.62 47.96 24.08
CA GLY A 703 -15.05 46.65 24.33
C GLY A 703 -13.61 46.74 24.79
N TYR A 704 -13.01 45.57 25.05
CA TYR A 704 -11.66 45.46 25.56
C TYR A 704 -11.02 44.09 25.28
N THR A 705 -9.70 44.05 25.40
CA THR A 705 -8.90 42.84 25.51
C THR A 705 -8.23 42.81 26.89
N ALA A 706 -8.31 41.68 27.58
CA ALA A 706 -7.64 41.43 28.85
C ALA A 706 -6.66 40.27 28.70
N ASN A 707 -5.39 40.48 29.06
CA ASN A 707 -4.39 39.42 29.18
C ASN A 707 -4.08 39.20 30.66
N ILE A 708 -4.11 37.95 31.11
CA ILE A 708 -3.87 37.55 32.50
C ILE A 708 -2.62 36.70 32.56
N LYS A 709 -1.67 37.11 33.41
CA LYS A 709 -0.45 36.39 33.74
C LYS A 709 -0.59 35.71 35.09
N VAL A 710 -0.51 34.38 35.12
CA VAL A 710 -0.44 33.57 36.35
C VAL A 710 1.02 33.20 36.60
N SER A 711 1.58 33.58 37.74
CA SER A 711 2.99 33.36 38.11
C SER A 711 3.07 32.50 39.36
N ASN A 712 3.91 31.46 39.33
CA ASN A 712 4.11 30.52 40.43
C ASN A 712 5.41 30.83 41.18
N ASN A 713 5.27 31.28 42.43
CA ASN A 713 6.38 31.49 43.37
C ASN A 713 6.25 30.59 44.62
N THR A 714 5.57 29.43 44.53
CA THR A 714 5.24 28.56 45.68
C THR A 714 6.42 27.74 46.21
N GLY A 715 7.62 27.86 45.61
CA GLY A 715 8.79 27.04 45.95
C GLY A 715 8.82 25.67 45.27
N LYS A 716 7.72 25.25 44.63
CA LYS A 716 7.52 23.94 43.98
C LYS A 716 6.83 24.13 42.61
N ASN A 717 6.89 23.11 41.75
CA ASN A 717 6.11 23.14 40.51
C ASN A 717 4.62 22.97 40.84
N VAL A 718 3.79 23.83 40.26
CA VAL A 718 2.32 23.79 40.34
C VAL A 718 1.81 23.02 39.13
N ASN A 719 1.00 21.99 39.34
CA ASN A 719 0.42 21.16 38.29
C ASN A 719 -1.10 21.23 38.35
N GLY A 720 -1.67 22.11 37.53
CA GLY A 720 -3.03 22.61 37.63
C GLY A 720 -3.09 23.92 38.42
N TRP A 721 -3.86 24.88 37.91
CA TRP A 721 -4.22 26.13 38.57
C TRP A 721 -5.65 26.50 38.19
N THR A 722 -6.42 27.10 39.08
CA THR A 722 -7.79 27.55 38.83
C THR A 722 -7.93 29.01 39.19
N LEU A 723 -8.61 29.77 38.33
CA LEU A 723 -8.78 31.20 38.49
C LEU A 723 -10.27 31.56 38.40
N LYS A 724 -10.76 32.46 39.25
CA LYS A 724 -12.15 32.94 39.22
C LYS A 724 -12.22 34.44 38.99
N LEU A 725 -13.01 34.84 37.99
CA LEU A 725 -13.36 36.23 37.70
C LEU A 725 -14.87 36.45 37.90
N LYS A 726 -15.28 37.57 38.48
CA LYS A 726 -16.71 37.90 38.61
C LYS A 726 -17.29 38.42 37.29
N LYS A 727 -18.43 37.87 36.89
CA LYS A 727 -19.20 38.30 35.70
C LYS A 727 -19.73 39.73 35.79
N SER A 728 -19.85 40.28 37.00
CA SER A 728 -20.21 41.68 37.22
C SER A 728 -19.05 42.65 37.02
N GLU A 729 -17.80 42.16 36.97
CA GLU A 729 -16.59 42.96 36.75
C GLU A 729 -16.05 42.82 35.33
N VAL A 730 -16.27 41.66 34.68
CA VAL A 730 -15.88 41.36 33.30
C VAL A 730 -16.96 40.60 32.54
N LYS A 731 -17.12 40.90 31.25
CA LYS A 731 -17.79 40.04 30.27
C LYS A 731 -16.76 39.28 29.44
N MET A 732 -17.01 38.02 29.12
CA MET A 732 -16.12 37.21 28.29
C MET A 732 -16.87 36.70 27.06
N ASP A 733 -16.53 37.23 25.88
CA ASP A 733 -17.15 36.85 24.61
C ASP A 733 -16.32 35.83 23.83
N SER A 734 -14.99 35.86 23.98
CA SER A 734 -14.07 34.82 23.48
C SER A 734 -12.76 34.79 24.27
N SER A 735 -12.17 33.61 24.43
CA SER A 735 -10.92 33.38 25.18
C SER A 735 -9.97 32.47 24.41
N TRP A 736 -8.67 32.57 24.69
CA TRP A 736 -7.63 31.68 24.17
C TRP A 736 -6.69 31.23 25.29
N ASN A 737 -6.03 30.09 25.08
CA ASN A 737 -5.08 29.48 26.02
C ASN A 737 -5.66 29.09 27.39
N VAL A 738 -6.99 29.03 27.54
CA VAL A 738 -7.68 28.56 28.76
C VAL A 738 -8.99 27.88 28.43
N ASN A 739 -9.41 26.99 29.33
CA ASN A 739 -10.77 26.49 29.40
C ASN A 739 -11.59 27.39 30.33
N VAL A 740 -12.84 27.69 29.94
CA VAL A 740 -13.73 28.59 30.71
C VAL A 740 -15.05 27.90 30.97
N LYS A 741 -15.49 27.89 32.23
CA LYS A 741 -16.78 27.36 32.66
C LYS A 741 -17.49 28.37 33.54
N GLU A 742 -18.76 28.63 33.25
CA GLU A 742 -19.59 29.49 34.09
C GLU A 742 -20.07 28.76 35.35
N SER A 743 -20.00 29.42 36.51
CA SER A 743 -20.51 28.89 37.78
C SER A 743 -21.00 30.03 38.67
N GLY A 744 -22.32 30.15 38.83
CA GLY A 744 -22.96 31.28 39.51
C GLY A 744 -22.51 32.62 38.91
N ASP A 745 -22.10 33.54 39.78
CA ASP A 745 -21.62 34.88 39.44
C ASP A 745 -20.18 34.92 38.88
N TYR A 746 -19.54 33.76 38.66
CA TYR A 746 -18.13 33.67 38.26
C TYR A 746 -17.93 32.95 36.92
N TYR A 747 -16.91 33.40 36.19
CA TYR A 747 -16.18 32.57 35.24
C TYR A 747 -15.11 31.80 36.02
N VAL A 748 -15.16 30.47 35.97
CA VAL A 748 -14.13 29.56 36.47
C VAL A 748 -13.23 29.22 35.28
N ILE A 749 -11.97 29.61 35.38
CA ILE A 749 -10.97 29.50 34.33
C ILE A 749 -9.95 28.46 34.77
N THR A 750 -9.73 27.47 33.93
CA THR A 750 -8.75 26.38 34.15
C THR A 750 -7.78 26.32 32.97
N PRO A 751 -6.62 25.67 33.12
CA PRO A 751 -5.61 25.65 32.09
C PRO A 751 -6.08 24.81 30.91
N VAL A 752 -5.47 25.02 29.75
CA VAL A 752 -5.40 23.99 28.70
C VAL A 752 -4.17 23.13 28.96
N ASP A 753 -4.14 21.92 28.38
CA ASP A 753 -3.18 20.88 28.77
C ASP A 753 -1.71 21.34 28.82
N TRP A 754 -1.31 22.20 27.87
CA TRP A 754 0.06 22.71 27.72
C TRP A 754 0.45 23.87 28.66
N ASN A 755 -0.49 24.57 29.33
CA ASN A 755 -0.17 25.57 30.35
C ASN A 755 -0.63 25.17 31.77
N SER A 756 -1.05 23.92 31.94
CA SER A 756 -1.45 23.36 33.23
C SER A 756 -0.33 23.31 34.27
N SER A 757 0.91 23.04 33.85
CA SER A 757 2.08 23.10 34.73
C SER A 757 2.75 24.46 34.69
N ILE A 758 3.02 25.04 35.86
CA ILE A 758 3.86 26.22 36.03
C ILE A 758 5.03 25.83 36.94
N ALA A 759 6.25 25.87 36.42
CA ALA A 759 7.45 25.64 37.22
C ALA A 759 7.62 26.71 38.31
N ASN A 760 8.34 26.42 39.39
CA ASN A 760 8.66 27.44 40.41
C ASN A 760 9.47 28.60 39.80
N GLY A 761 9.07 29.84 40.09
CA GLY A 761 9.57 31.06 39.43
C GLY A 761 9.02 31.30 38.02
N GLY A 762 8.22 30.37 37.49
CA GLY A 762 7.64 30.43 36.14
C GLY A 762 6.31 31.17 36.09
N SER A 763 5.82 31.41 34.88
CA SER A 763 4.52 32.04 34.64
C SER A 763 3.91 31.62 33.31
N VAL A 764 2.58 31.59 33.23
CA VAL A 764 1.81 31.37 32.00
C VAL A 764 0.86 32.54 31.74
N GLU A 765 0.55 32.79 30.47
CA GLU A 765 -0.31 33.89 30.05
C GLU A 765 -1.44 33.40 29.15
N PHE A 766 -2.63 33.95 29.38
CA PHE A 766 -3.83 33.73 28.58
C PHE A 766 -4.56 35.06 28.39
N GLY A 767 -5.55 35.09 27.50
CA GLY A 767 -6.34 36.31 27.31
C GLY A 767 -7.74 36.05 26.80
N PHE A 768 -8.53 37.12 26.84
CA PHE A 768 -9.90 37.12 26.36
C PHE A 768 -10.33 38.51 25.87
N ASN A 769 -11.35 38.52 25.01
CA ASN A 769 -12.03 39.72 24.56
C ASN A 769 -13.42 39.82 25.19
N GLY A 770 -13.83 41.04 25.51
CA GLY A 770 -15.13 41.34 26.09
C GLY A 770 -15.74 42.62 25.53
N THR A 771 -17.07 42.65 25.45
CA THR A 771 -17.86 43.82 25.04
C THR A 771 -18.38 44.59 26.26
N GLY A 772 -18.44 45.92 26.15
CA GLY A 772 -18.78 46.84 27.23
C GLY A 772 -17.58 47.45 27.95
N ASN A 773 -17.86 48.19 29.02
CA ASN A 773 -16.83 48.81 29.87
C ASN A 773 -16.25 47.80 30.86
N VAL A 774 -14.98 47.97 31.21
CA VAL A 774 -14.26 47.17 32.21
C VAL A 774 -13.38 48.05 33.08
N SER A 775 -13.20 47.68 34.34
CA SER A 775 -12.24 48.33 35.24
C SER A 775 -10.82 47.91 34.89
N ASN A 776 -9.84 48.82 34.96
CA ASN A 776 -8.41 48.45 34.86
C ASN A 776 -7.93 47.59 36.04
N ASN A 777 -8.67 47.59 37.15
CA ASN A 777 -8.45 46.72 38.31
C ASN A 777 -9.66 45.78 38.44
N ILE A 778 -9.51 44.52 38.01
CA ILE A 778 -10.47 43.43 38.22
C ILE A 778 -9.98 42.51 39.34
N TYR A 779 -10.89 41.97 40.14
CA TYR A 779 -10.51 41.02 41.19
C TYR A 779 -10.25 39.62 40.59
N ILE A 780 -9.15 39.01 40.99
CA ILE A 780 -8.69 37.71 40.51
C ILE A 780 -8.37 36.81 41.71
N ASP A 781 -9.21 35.81 41.95
CA ASP A 781 -8.92 34.70 42.87
C ASP A 781 -8.18 33.61 42.08
N VAL A 782 -7.00 33.19 42.53
CA VAL A 782 -6.18 32.15 41.88
C VAL A 782 -5.68 31.15 42.91
N GLN A 783 -5.83 29.86 42.58
CA GLN A 783 -5.62 28.72 43.47
C GLN A 783 -4.89 27.60 42.73
#